data_AF-A0A7X7FS61-F1
#
_entry.id   AF-A0A7X7FS61-F1
#
_cell.length_a   1.000
_cell.length_b   1.000
_cell.length_c   1.000
_cell.angle_alpha   90.00
_cell.angle_beta   90.00
_cell.angle_gamma   90.00
#
_symmetry.space_group_name_H-M   'P 1'
#
loop_
_entity.id
_entity.type
_entity.pdbx_description
1 polymer ?
#
loop_
_entity_poly.entity_id
_entity_poly.type
_entity_poly.pdbx_seq_one_letter_code
_entity_poly.pdbx_strand_id
1 'polypeptide(L)'
;MADGSNRYYEMRRLSAVFACASCALLISLMWWIWVDLTPPWKTHQRKVTETRAALWRLDELASGQALTQPAPTSEPLAIRQVVLPLVRRNLHFTQTATTDRCMTCHAAIDADDLSTHRLATKLTDALLQISERIRRQNLTPQSKPWNPRLGEWAPVIAGSPRAQDNGRLWPSLEPSHRYTFMCSLVSQANEHLGRNGSPPIKWQNPAAAHPSLDLYVSDRSTHSMKQMGCTVCHEGGGDETDFVLAGHATYPPHESRSSMERPMLPAPYTEASCAKCHPQISDTTMPAGPAVARRLNQGRVLVERWGCVNCHLIEGFENAPKVGPSLAQAGAKLEGQYLWQWILSPREFRPWTTMPQSFQQENSIALGASGLDPNPELQAWTEVTAMTRYLVDVGRGSQPAMPREIIEALRKPKIATAAAERGERLFNEVGCLACHPPIEPNSGPYNSEGLVATRPVGGQQDPPRGEDIDVLFESPEQRGPVAMRFAPDLSNVNVKFRGGDERLAWLRSWLIDPRQYSPDTRMPRFRLDARSLSPATDPAAVLDEATDLASYLSSLSVRRPIDTATGDQASLQAMRDKLVGQLLAVEETRDDVIDAQILKSAAGNDTVSQYLTAASASDRRWLFLGQRMLAHYGCAGCHQ
;
A
#
# COMPACT_ATOMS: atom_id res chain seq x y z
N MET A 1 29.42 -38.44 -82.75
CA MET A 1 29.56 -37.67 -81.50
C MET A 1 28.38 -37.99 -80.60
N ALA A 2 28.56 -38.90 -79.65
CA ALA A 2 27.71 -39.08 -78.49
C ALA A 2 28.62 -39.74 -77.45
N ASP A 3 29.15 -38.92 -76.55
CA ASP A 3 30.13 -39.28 -75.53
C ASP A 3 29.51 -40.26 -74.52
N GLY A 4 30.08 -41.46 -74.46
CA GLY A 4 29.78 -42.51 -73.49
C GLY A 4 30.51 -42.27 -72.16
N SER A 5 30.39 -41.07 -71.58
CA SER A 5 30.87 -40.80 -70.23
C SER A 5 29.85 -41.28 -69.20
N ASN A 6 29.97 -42.57 -68.91
CA ASN A 6 29.58 -43.24 -67.67
C ASN A 6 29.45 -42.27 -66.49
N ARG A 7 28.24 -41.89 -66.11
CA ARG A 7 27.96 -41.31 -64.78
C ARG A 7 27.96 -42.43 -63.73
N TYR A 8 29.07 -43.15 -63.63
CA TYR A 8 29.34 -43.93 -62.43
C TYR A 8 29.66 -42.91 -61.34
N TYR A 9 28.68 -42.64 -60.48
CA TYR A 9 28.93 -42.05 -59.17
C TYR A 9 30.17 -42.74 -58.59
N GLU A 10 31.22 -41.98 -58.27
CA GLU A 10 32.40 -42.54 -57.60
C GLU A 10 31.92 -43.13 -56.26
N MET A 11 31.61 -44.44 -56.25
CA MET A 11 31.03 -45.11 -55.08
C MET A 11 31.89 -44.92 -53.84
N ARG A 12 33.21 -44.79 -54.01
CA ARG A 12 34.13 -44.45 -52.92
C ARG A 12 33.84 -43.09 -52.29
N ARG A 13 33.54 -42.06 -53.09
CA ARG A 13 33.18 -40.73 -52.56
C ARG A 13 31.81 -40.76 -51.90
N LEU A 14 30.84 -41.44 -52.49
CA LEU A 14 29.50 -41.56 -51.89
C LEU A 14 29.54 -42.32 -50.56
N SER A 15 30.26 -43.45 -50.50
CA SER A 15 30.44 -44.23 -49.28
C SER A 15 31.20 -43.46 -48.20
N ALA A 16 32.19 -42.64 -48.58
CA ALA A 16 32.88 -41.76 -47.63
C ALA A 16 31.94 -40.68 -47.08
N VAL A 17 31.14 -40.03 -47.94
CA VAL A 17 30.13 -39.05 -47.51
C VAL A 17 29.08 -39.69 -46.59
N PHE A 18 28.60 -40.90 -46.93
CA PHE A 18 27.62 -41.63 -46.12
C PHE A 18 28.19 -42.06 -44.76
N ALA A 19 29.45 -42.51 -44.72
CA ALA A 19 30.14 -42.85 -43.47
C ALA A 19 30.32 -41.60 -42.58
N CYS A 20 30.77 -40.48 -43.15
CA CYS A 20 30.90 -39.22 -42.43
C CYS A 20 29.54 -38.71 -41.92
N ALA A 21 28.48 -38.78 -42.74
CA ALA A 21 27.13 -38.38 -42.34
C ALA A 21 26.55 -39.29 -41.24
N SER A 22 26.82 -40.60 -41.31
CA SER A 22 26.39 -41.56 -40.28
C SER A 22 27.11 -41.34 -38.94
N CYS A 23 28.42 -41.06 -38.99
CA CYS A 23 29.18 -40.68 -37.79
C CYS A 23 28.68 -39.34 -37.22
N ALA A 24 28.39 -38.35 -38.06
CA ALA A 24 27.83 -37.07 -37.61
C ALA A 24 26.45 -37.23 -36.97
N LEU A 25 25.60 -38.11 -37.52
CA LEU A 25 24.29 -38.44 -36.95
C LEU A 25 24.45 -39.14 -35.60
N LEU A 26 25.35 -40.13 -35.48
CA LEU A 26 25.60 -40.83 -34.22
C LEU A 26 26.11 -39.87 -33.14
N ILE A 27 27.06 -38.99 -33.48
CA ILE A 27 27.57 -37.97 -32.56
C ILE A 27 26.45 -37.02 -32.15
N SER A 28 25.58 -36.59 -33.07
CA SER A 28 24.44 -35.72 -32.77
C SER A 28 23.41 -36.41 -31.87
N LEU A 29 23.13 -37.69 -32.11
CA LEU A 29 22.22 -38.49 -31.28
C LEU A 29 22.79 -38.68 -29.87
N MET A 30 24.08 -39.02 -29.76
CA MET A 30 24.76 -39.14 -28.48
C MET A 30 24.76 -37.79 -27.73
N TRP A 31 24.94 -36.68 -28.45
CA TRP A 31 24.85 -35.35 -27.87
C TRP A 31 23.43 -35.02 -27.38
N TRP A 32 22.40 -35.32 -28.17
CA TRP A 32 21.00 -35.15 -27.76
C TRP A 32 20.64 -35.98 -26.53
N ILE A 33 21.00 -37.26 -26.52
CA ILE A 33 20.81 -38.14 -25.37
C ILE A 33 21.55 -37.60 -24.15
N TRP A 34 22.77 -37.10 -24.33
CA TRP A 34 23.53 -36.51 -23.23
C TRP A 34 22.85 -35.25 -22.66
N VAL A 35 22.40 -34.33 -23.53
CA VAL A 35 21.66 -33.12 -23.14
C VAL A 35 20.38 -33.47 -22.37
N ASP A 36 19.62 -34.46 -22.85
CA ASP A 36 18.38 -34.92 -22.21
C ASP A 36 18.63 -35.61 -20.86
N LEU A 37 19.77 -36.28 -20.71
CA LEU A 37 20.19 -36.92 -19.45
C LEU A 37 20.79 -35.94 -18.44
N THR A 38 21.25 -34.76 -18.85
CA THR A 38 21.80 -33.72 -17.96
C THR A 38 21.01 -32.39 -17.95
N PRO A 39 19.69 -32.38 -17.66
CA PRO A 39 18.96 -31.12 -17.54
C PRO A 39 19.49 -30.22 -16.41
N PRO A 40 19.47 -28.89 -16.58
CA PRO A 40 19.95 -27.93 -15.58
C PRO A 40 19.34 -28.11 -14.18
N TRP A 41 18.05 -28.46 -14.09
CA TRP A 41 17.32 -28.63 -12.82
C TRP A 41 17.87 -29.75 -11.94
N LYS A 42 18.49 -30.81 -12.51
CA LYS A 42 19.12 -31.89 -11.73
C LYS A 42 20.23 -31.38 -10.82
N THR A 43 20.87 -30.27 -11.18
CA THR A 43 21.91 -29.62 -10.35
C THR A 43 21.35 -29.17 -9.00
N HIS A 44 20.13 -28.63 -8.96
CA HIS A 44 19.52 -28.12 -7.73
C HIS A 44 19.13 -29.25 -6.78
N GLN A 45 18.56 -30.31 -7.33
CA GLN A 45 18.24 -31.50 -6.57
C GLN A 45 19.49 -32.17 -5.98
N ARG A 46 20.57 -32.27 -6.77
CA ARG A 46 21.88 -32.76 -6.28
C ARG A 46 22.40 -31.90 -5.13
N LYS A 47 22.29 -30.57 -5.22
CA LYS A 47 22.68 -29.66 -4.13
C LYS A 47 21.94 -29.96 -2.81
N VAL A 48 20.64 -30.26 -2.85
CA VAL A 48 19.87 -30.61 -1.64
C VAL A 48 20.38 -31.93 -1.03
N THR A 49 20.57 -32.96 -1.86
CA THR A 49 21.10 -34.25 -1.39
C THR A 49 22.53 -34.14 -0.85
N GLU A 50 23.39 -33.35 -1.51
CA GLU A 50 24.75 -33.05 -1.07
C GLU A 50 24.73 -32.35 0.30
N THR A 51 23.89 -31.32 0.46
CA THR A 51 23.75 -30.58 1.72
C THR A 51 23.27 -31.47 2.86
N ARG A 52 22.25 -32.30 2.65
CA ARG A 52 21.79 -33.27 3.67
C ARG A 52 22.87 -34.26 4.07
N ALA A 53 23.58 -34.81 3.08
CA ALA A 53 24.68 -35.73 3.35
C ALA A 53 25.85 -35.04 4.09
N ALA A 54 26.11 -33.76 3.83
CA ALA A 54 27.11 -32.99 4.56
C ALA A 54 26.68 -32.70 6.01
N LEU A 55 25.41 -32.37 6.24
CA LEU A 55 24.85 -32.21 7.59
C LEU A 55 24.89 -33.51 8.40
N TRP A 56 24.61 -34.64 7.77
CA TRP A 56 24.73 -35.95 8.40
C TRP A 56 26.16 -36.23 8.89
N ARG A 57 27.17 -35.95 8.06
CA ARG A 57 28.58 -36.12 8.41
C ARG A 57 28.99 -35.23 9.57
N LEU A 58 28.44 -34.02 9.66
CA LEU A 58 28.66 -33.15 10.81
C LEU A 58 28.07 -33.74 12.09
N ASP A 59 26.90 -34.37 12.02
CA ASP A 59 26.28 -35.02 13.17
C ASP A 59 27.08 -36.27 13.61
N GLU A 60 27.61 -37.04 12.67
CA GLU A 60 28.56 -38.13 12.93
C GLU A 60 29.85 -37.61 13.57
N LEU A 61 30.41 -36.50 13.08
CA LEU A 61 31.55 -35.82 13.70
C LEU A 61 31.22 -35.28 15.09
N ALA A 62 30.01 -34.79 15.34
CA ALA A 62 29.59 -34.25 16.64
C ALA A 62 29.26 -35.33 17.67
N SER A 63 28.69 -36.46 17.24
CA SER A 63 28.34 -37.63 18.08
C SER A 63 29.49 -38.60 18.30
N GLY A 64 30.41 -38.69 17.33
CA GLY A 64 31.57 -39.59 17.38
C GLY A 64 31.21 -41.06 17.14
N GLN A 65 30.00 -41.31 16.64
CA GLN A 65 29.51 -42.63 16.30
C GLN A 65 29.14 -42.65 14.82
N ALA A 66 29.48 -43.74 14.14
CA ALA A 66 29.01 -43.95 12.78
C ALA A 66 27.48 -44.06 12.77
N LEU A 67 26.82 -43.01 12.30
CA LEU A 67 25.37 -42.97 12.19
C LEU A 67 24.94 -43.68 10.89
N THR A 68 23.90 -44.51 10.95
CA THR A 68 23.33 -45.19 9.77
C THR A 68 22.66 -44.19 8.84
N GLN A 69 23.32 -43.86 7.72
CA GLN A 69 22.75 -42.92 6.74
C GLN A 69 21.36 -43.38 6.29
N PRO A 70 20.34 -42.50 6.29
CA PRO A 70 19.09 -42.81 5.62
C PRO A 70 19.41 -43.08 4.15
N ALA A 71 18.85 -44.17 3.61
CA ALA A 71 19.08 -44.55 2.22
C ALA A 71 18.79 -43.35 1.32
N PRO A 72 19.76 -42.89 0.50
CA PRO A 72 19.46 -41.86 -0.48
C PRO A 72 18.39 -42.45 -1.40
N THR A 73 17.19 -41.87 -1.41
CA THR A 73 16.16 -42.27 -2.36
C THR A 73 16.67 -41.89 -3.74
N SER A 74 17.31 -42.85 -4.41
CA SER A 74 17.94 -42.71 -5.72
C SER A 74 16.93 -42.78 -6.87
N GLU A 75 15.65 -42.52 -6.60
CA GLU A 75 14.67 -42.45 -7.66
C GLU A 75 15.03 -41.26 -8.56
N PRO A 76 15.15 -41.48 -9.89
CA PRO A 76 15.27 -40.38 -10.82
C PRO A 76 14.00 -39.53 -10.70
N LEU A 77 14.14 -38.39 -10.04
CA LEU A 77 13.03 -37.50 -9.76
C LEU A 77 12.52 -36.92 -11.08
N ALA A 78 11.33 -37.39 -11.47
CA ALA A 78 10.56 -36.82 -12.55
C ALA A 78 10.09 -35.40 -12.20
N ILE A 79 9.75 -34.62 -13.22
CA ILE A 79 9.09 -33.32 -13.03
C ILE A 79 7.83 -33.55 -12.18
N ARG A 80 7.81 -32.94 -10.99
CA ARG A 80 6.67 -33.03 -10.07
C ARG A 80 5.65 -31.96 -10.47
N GLN A 81 4.55 -32.41 -11.08
CA GLN A 81 3.42 -31.55 -11.41
C GLN A 81 2.28 -31.85 -10.44
N VAL A 82 1.77 -30.83 -9.76
CA VAL A 82 0.62 -30.95 -8.87
C VAL A 82 -0.49 -30.04 -9.37
N VAL A 83 -1.61 -30.64 -9.73
CA VAL A 83 -2.83 -29.90 -10.07
C VAL A 83 -3.48 -29.45 -8.76
N LEU A 84 -3.76 -28.16 -8.66
CA LEU A 84 -4.30 -27.48 -7.50
C LEU A 84 -5.78 -27.15 -7.76
N PRO A 85 -6.72 -28.05 -7.40
CA PRO A 85 -8.13 -27.90 -7.77
C PRO A 85 -8.82 -26.72 -7.07
N LEU A 86 -8.28 -26.32 -5.91
CA LEU A 86 -8.80 -25.21 -5.09
C LEU A 86 -8.24 -23.86 -5.51
N VAL A 87 -7.09 -23.83 -6.18
CA VAL A 87 -6.47 -22.60 -6.68
C VAL A 87 -6.90 -22.40 -8.12
N ARG A 88 -7.99 -21.64 -8.29
CA ARG A 88 -8.54 -21.33 -9.62
C ARG A 88 -8.01 -20.02 -10.17
N ARG A 89 -7.91 -19.96 -11.49
CA ARG A 89 -7.47 -18.78 -12.24
C ARG A 89 -8.50 -18.48 -13.31
N ASN A 90 -8.76 -17.18 -13.49
CA ASN A 90 -9.50 -16.70 -14.65
C ASN A 90 -8.59 -16.75 -15.88
N LEU A 91 -8.90 -17.65 -16.82
CA LEU A 91 -8.36 -17.70 -18.17
C LEU A 91 -9.52 -17.46 -19.13
N HIS A 92 -9.54 -16.31 -19.80
CA HIS A 92 -10.60 -15.95 -20.76
C HIS A 92 -12.02 -16.15 -20.19
N PHE A 93 -12.29 -15.55 -19.03
CA PHE A 93 -13.57 -15.63 -18.31
C PHE A 93 -13.95 -17.02 -17.78
N THR A 94 -13.04 -18.00 -17.87
CA THR A 94 -13.25 -19.36 -17.35
C THR A 94 -12.32 -19.63 -16.18
N GLN A 95 -12.89 -20.12 -15.07
CA GLN A 95 -12.13 -20.50 -13.89
C GLN A 95 -11.51 -21.89 -14.07
N THR A 96 -10.19 -21.95 -14.20
CA THR A 96 -9.44 -23.20 -14.44
C THR A 96 -8.51 -23.51 -13.27
N ALA A 97 -8.26 -24.80 -13.01
CA ALA A 97 -7.34 -25.21 -11.96
C ALA A 97 -5.89 -24.89 -12.33
N THR A 98 -5.11 -24.52 -11.33
CA THR A 98 -3.69 -24.22 -11.48
C THR A 98 -2.84 -25.48 -11.47
N THR A 99 -1.72 -25.52 -12.20
CA THR A 99 -0.68 -26.55 -12.04
C THR A 99 0.59 -25.94 -11.45
N ASP A 100 1.09 -26.54 -10.38
CA ASP A 100 2.38 -26.20 -9.76
C ASP A 100 3.46 -27.18 -10.19
N ARG A 101 4.61 -26.65 -10.63
CA ARG A 101 5.81 -27.42 -11.01
C ARG A 101 7.06 -27.03 -10.21
N CYS A 102 6.95 -26.08 -9.27
CA CYS A 102 8.08 -25.51 -8.51
C CYS A 102 8.79 -26.56 -7.64
N MET A 103 8.05 -27.57 -7.17
CA MET A 103 8.59 -28.68 -6.35
C MET A 103 9.67 -29.51 -7.04
N THR A 104 9.78 -29.44 -8.37
CA THR A 104 10.86 -30.09 -9.11
C THR A 104 12.23 -29.55 -8.71
N CYS A 105 12.31 -28.22 -8.47
CA CYS A 105 13.55 -27.53 -8.11
C CYS A 105 13.64 -27.21 -6.62
N HIS A 106 12.51 -26.93 -5.95
CA HIS A 106 12.42 -26.64 -4.51
C HIS A 106 12.19 -27.90 -3.67
N ALA A 107 13.12 -28.86 -3.75
CA ALA A 107 12.96 -30.18 -3.16
C ALA A 107 13.08 -30.23 -1.62
N ALA A 108 13.47 -29.13 -0.98
CA ALA A 108 13.60 -29.01 0.48
C ALA A 108 12.48 -28.17 1.12
N ILE A 109 11.47 -27.74 0.36
CA ILE A 109 10.53 -26.69 0.79
C ILE A 109 9.72 -27.05 2.03
N ASP A 110 9.36 -28.33 2.19
CA ASP A 110 8.60 -28.91 3.30
C ASP A 110 9.50 -29.53 4.38
N ALA A 111 10.82 -29.45 4.21
CA ALA A 111 11.80 -30.15 5.02
C ALA A 111 12.19 -29.34 6.25
N ASP A 112 11.48 -29.55 7.35
CA ASP A 112 11.67 -28.83 8.63
C ASP A 112 13.12 -28.82 9.16
N ASP A 113 13.89 -29.86 8.87
CA ASP A 113 15.32 -29.97 9.19
C ASP A 113 16.22 -28.95 8.45
N LEU A 114 15.76 -28.45 7.31
CA LEU A 114 16.39 -27.43 6.48
C LEU A 114 15.73 -26.05 6.64
N SER A 115 14.86 -25.86 7.64
CA SER A 115 14.43 -24.52 8.03
C SER A 115 15.61 -23.73 8.59
N THR A 116 15.67 -22.43 8.30
CA THR A 116 16.79 -21.56 8.74
C THR A 116 17.02 -21.64 10.25
N HIS A 117 15.95 -21.60 11.04
CA HIS A 117 16.01 -21.70 12.50
C HIS A 117 16.57 -23.05 12.99
N ARG A 118 16.02 -24.17 12.50
CA ARG A 118 16.47 -25.49 12.97
C ARG A 118 17.86 -25.82 12.48
N LEU A 119 18.19 -25.42 11.25
CA LEU A 119 19.53 -25.57 10.72
C LEU A 119 20.54 -24.75 11.52
N ALA A 120 20.23 -23.49 11.86
CA ALA A 120 21.06 -22.68 12.74
C ALA A 120 21.33 -23.37 14.08
N THR A 121 20.26 -23.90 14.68
CA THR A 121 20.32 -24.60 15.98
C THR A 121 21.21 -25.85 15.86
N LYS A 122 20.93 -26.72 14.88
CA LYS A 122 21.71 -27.95 14.64
C LYS A 122 23.19 -27.66 14.39
N LEU A 123 23.50 -26.70 13.53
CA LEU A 123 24.89 -26.33 13.22
C LEU A 123 25.60 -25.78 14.45
N THR A 124 24.92 -24.93 15.23
CA THR A 124 25.48 -24.39 16.48
C THR A 124 25.81 -25.51 17.47
N ASP A 125 24.85 -26.42 17.71
CA ASP A 125 25.03 -27.54 18.64
C ASP A 125 26.14 -28.50 18.19
N ALA A 126 26.16 -28.86 16.91
CA ALA A 126 27.19 -29.72 16.34
C ALA A 126 28.59 -29.11 16.48
N LEU A 127 28.75 -27.82 16.15
CA LEU A 127 30.04 -27.11 16.27
C LEU A 127 30.52 -27.03 17.72
N LEU A 128 29.60 -26.80 18.68
CA LEU A 128 29.93 -26.80 20.11
C LEU A 128 30.43 -28.17 20.59
N GLN A 129 29.76 -29.24 20.18
CA GLN A 129 30.16 -30.61 20.54
C GLN A 129 31.51 -30.99 19.93
N ILE A 130 31.75 -30.64 18.68
CA ILE A 130 33.04 -30.85 18.00
C ILE A 130 34.15 -30.09 18.74
N SER A 131 33.91 -28.82 19.10
CA SER A 131 34.89 -27.99 19.83
C SER A 131 35.22 -28.57 21.22
N GLU A 132 34.22 -29.00 21.98
CA GLU A 132 34.39 -29.64 23.27
C GLU A 132 35.24 -30.90 23.17
N ARG A 133 35.02 -31.71 22.12
CA ARG A 133 35.80 -32.92 21.91
C ARG A 133 37.26 -32.64 21.58
N ILE A 134 37.54 -31.71 20.66
CA ILE A 134 38.91 -31.30 20.31
C ILE A 134 39.66 -30.91 21.60
N ARG A 135 38.99 -30.15 22.49
CA ARG A 135 39.54 -29.77 23.79
C ARG A 135 39.85 -30.98 24.67
N ARG A 136 38.91 -31.94 24.81
CA ARG A 136 39.11 -33.16 25.63
C ARG A 136 40.22 -34.07 25.11
N GLN A 137 40.40 -34.14 23.80
CA GLN A 137 41.41 -34.97 23.16
C GLN A 137 42.79 -34.28 23.09
N ASN A 138 42.93 -33.08 23.68
CA ASN A 138 44.15 -32.28 23.63
C ASN A 138 44.70 -32.05 22.21
N LEU A 139 43.80 -32.09 21.22
CA LEU A 139 44.14 -31.82 19.83
C LEU A 139 44.24 -30.30 19.65
N THR A 140 45.22 -29.84 18.88
CA THR A 140 45.33 -28.42 18.54
C THR A 140 44.09 -27.98 17.75
N PRO A 141 43.31 -27.00 18.24
CA PRO A 141 42.22 -26.42 17.47
C PRO A 141 42.82 -25.80 16.21
N GLN A 142 42.37 -26.25 15.05
CA GLN A 142 42.94 -25.81 13.78
C GLN A 142 42.40 -24.42 13.34
N SER A 143 41.51 -23.81 14.12
CA SER A 143 41.16 -22.37 14.12
C SER A 143 40.81 -21.91 15.56
N LYS A 144 40.92 -20.60 15.86
CA LYS A 144 40.62 -20.06 17.20
C LYS A 144 39.15 -20.39 17.56
N PRO A 145 38.86 -20.88 18.78
CA PRO A 145 37.48 -21.18 19.20
C PRO A 145 36.59 -19.93 19.17
N TRP A 146 35.32 -20.11 18.83
CA TRP A 146 34.29 -19.06 18.72
C TRP A 146 33.82 -18.51 20.10
N ASN A 147 33.62 -17.19 20.22
CA ASN A 147 32.93 -16.52 21.35
C ASN A 147 31.72 -15.71 20.83
N PRO A 148 30.49 -16.13 21.15
CA PRO A 148 29.25 -15.58 20.58
C PRO A 148 28.83 -14.16 20.98
N ARG A 149 29.46 -13.50 21.97
CA ARG A 149 28.85 -12.33 22.63
C ARG A 149 29.42 -10.94 22.26
N LEU A 150 30.28 -10.79 21.25
CA LEU A 150 31.07 -9.54 21.08
C LEU A 150 30.89 -8.71 19.80
N GLY A 151 29.91 -8.98 18.94
CA GLY A 151 29.36 -7.95 18.03
C GLY A 151 30.27 -7.24 17.01
N GLU A 152 31.57 -7.54 16.92
CA GLU A 152 32.46 -7.13 15.83
C GLU A 152 33.24 -8.35 15.29
N TRP A 153 33.73 -8.25 14.05
CA TRP A 153 34.58 -9.24 13.38
C TRP A 153 35.97 -9.35 14.06
N ALA A 154 36.01 -9.63 15.36
CA ALA A 154 37.21 -9.85 16.17
C ALA A 154 37.08 -11.12 17.03
N PRO A 155 38.14 -11.95 17.11
CA PRO A 155 38.15 -13.18 17.91
C PRO A 155 38.13 -12.86 19.42
N VAL A 156 37.39 -13.68 20.15
CA VAL A 156 37.38 -13.89 21.61
C VAL A 156 38.54 -13.23 22.39
N ILE A 157 38.25 -12.27 23.27
CA ILE A 157 39.08 -12.04 24.46
C ILE A 157 38.59 -12.99 25.57
N ALA A 158 39.53 -13.75 26.13
CA ALA A 158 39.30 -14.72 27.20
C ALA A 158 38.81 -14.07 28.50
N GLY A 159 37.84 -14.71 29.20
CA GLY A 159 37.59 -14.44 30.63
C GLY A 159 36.15 -14.21 31.13
N SER A 160 35.09 -14.34 30.31
CA SER A 160 33.71 -14.07 30.77
C SER A 160 32.98 -15.31 31.33
N PRO A 161 32.37 -15.26 32.54
CA PRO A 161 31.75 -16.41 33.22
C PRO A 161 30.44 -16.99 32.65
N ARG A 162 29.97 -16.62 31.45
CA ARG A 162 28.59 -16.92 30.98
C ARG A 162 28.50 -17.58 29.60
N ALA A 163 29.29 -18.63 29.36
CA ALA A 163 29.41 -19.31 28.07
C ALA A 163 28.35 -20.41 27.74
N GLN A 164 27.21 -20.46 28.43
CA GLN A 164 26.30 -21.65 28.41
C GLN A 164 25.05 -21.58 27.50
N ASP A 165 24.80 -20.54 26.69
CA ASP A 165 23.42 -20.26 26.17
C ASP A 165 23.27 -20.05 24.65
N ASN A 166 24.12 -20.65 23.82
CA ASN A 166 24.32 -20.20 22.43
C ASN A 166 23.32 -20.73 21.39
N GLY A 167 22.72 -21.91 21.60
CA GLY A 167 21.66 -22.44 20.73
C GLY A 167 20.34 -21.64 20.81
N ARG A 168 20.18 -20.77 21.81
CA ARG A 168 18.98 -19.96 22.06
C ARG A 168 19.01 -18.55 21.46
N LEU A 169 20.08 -18.18 20.73
CA LEU A 169 20.25 -16.82 20.21
C LEU A 169 19.41 -16.51 18.97
N TRP A 170 19.09 -17.51 18.13
CA TRP A 170 18.37 -17.28 16.87
C TRP A 170 17.04 -16.52 17.03
N PRO A 171 16.15 -16.87 17.99
CA PRO A 171 14.92 -16.13 18.23
C PRO A 171 15.15 -14.67 18.65
N SER A 172 16.29 -14.36 19.27
CA SER A 172 16.66 -13.01 19.72
C SER A 172 17.34 -12.15 18.64
N LEU A 173 17.71 -12.74 17.49
CA LEU A 173 18.30 -12.00 16.38
C LEU A 173 17.23 -11.26 15.56
N GLU A 174 17.51 -9.99 15.25
CA GLU A 174 16.76 -9.19 14.28
C GLU A 174 16.76 -9.86 12.89
N PRO A 175 15.67 -9.77 12.10
CA PRO A 175 15.58 -10.40 10.78
C PRO A 175 16.77 -10.12 9.85
N SER A 176 17.29 -8.88 9.85
CA SER A 176 18.45 -8.44 9.06
C SER A 176 19.75 -9.18 9.43
N HIS A 177 19.91 -9.58 10.69
CA HIS A 177 21.13 -10.22 11.21
C HIS A 177 21.14 -11.74 11.04
N ARG A 178 19.99 -12.38 10.86
CA ARG A 178 19.86 -13.85 10.76
C ARG A 178 20.61 -14.42 9.56
N TYR A 179 20.64 -13.71 8.44
CA TYR A 179 21.35 -14.16 7.23
C TYR A 179 22.86 -14.23 7.44
N THR A 180 23.46 -13.16 7.96
CA THR A 180 24.89 -13.09 8.27
C THR A 180 25.29 -14.15 9.29
N PHE A 181 24.46 -14.36 10.31
CA PHE A 181 24.66 -15.43 11.29
C PHE A 181 24.69 -16.82 10.64
N MET A 182 23.72 -17.14 9.77
CA MET A 182 23.73 -18.42 9.03
C MET A 182 24.97 -18.61 8.17
N CYS A 183 25.37 -17.58 7.41
CA CYS A 183 26.56 -17.65 6.57
C CYS A 183 27.81 -17.96 7.41
N SER A 184 27.92 -17.39 8.62
CA SER A 184 29.03 -17.66 9.53
C SER A 184 29.05 -19.10 10.06
N LEU A 185 27.88 -19.68 10.36
CA LEU A 185 27.76 -21.07 10.82
C LEU A 185 28.12 -22.05 9.71
N VAL A 186 27.59 -21.84 8.50
CA VAL A 186 27.88 -22.68 7.33
C VAL A 186 29.37 -22.63 6.97
N SER A 187 29.99 -21.45 7.03
CA SER A 187 31.43 -21.29 6.78
C SER A 187 32.28 -22.14 7.74
N GLN A 188 32.00 -22.06 9.05
CA GLN A 188 32.71 -22.83 10.07
C GLN A 188 32.47 -24.34 9.93
N ALA A 189 31.23 -24.75 9.68
CA ALA A 189 30.88 -26.14 9.44
C ALA A 189 31.65 -26.72 8.24
N ASN A 190 31.80 -25.94 7.17
CA ASN A 190 32.56 -26.34 5.99
C ASN A 190 34.07 -26.48 6.25
N GLU A 191 34.64 -25.71 7.17
CA GLU A 191 36.03 -25.88 7.60
C GLU A 191 36.26 -27.27 8.20
N HIS A 192 35.35 -27.74 9.06
CA HIS A 192 35.42 -29.08 9.67
C HIS A 192 35.18 -30.19 8.65
N LEU A 193 34.24 -30.01 7.71
CA LEU A 193 33.99 -30.98 6.64
C LEU A 193 35.20 -31.11 5.70
N GLY A 194 35.80 -30.00 5.28
CA GLY A 194 36.95 -30.00 4.38
C GLY A 194 38.16 -30.73 4.96
N ARG A 195 38.42 -30.59 6.27
CA ARG A 195 39.49 -31.30 6.98
C ARG A 195 39.31 -32.82 6.98
N ASN A 196 38.07 -33.30 6.95
CA ASN A 196 37.74 -34.73 6.92
C ASN A 196 37.48 -35.24 5.50
N GLY A 197 37.93 -34.51 4.46
CA GLY A 197 37.74 -34.90 3.06
C GLY A 197 36.28 -34.96 2.62
N SER A 198 35.38 -34.30 3.35
CA SER A 198 33.94 -34.33 3.09
C SER A 198 33.49 -33.15 2.22
N PRO A 199 32.46 -33.33 1.36
CA PRO A 199 31.93 -32.24 0.55
C PRO A 199 31.38 -31.10 1.42
N PRO A 200 31.53 -29.83 0.99
CA PRO A 200 31.00 -28.69 1.73
C PRO A 200 29.47 -28.58 1.60
N ILE A 201 28.83 -28.03 2.63
CA ILE A 201 27.45 -27.56 2.61
C ILE A 201 27.31 -26.41 1.62
N LYS A 202 26.41 -26.57 0.64
CA LYS A 202 26.03 -25.54 -0.34
C LYS A 202 24.65 -24.99 0.02
N TRP A 203 24.62 -23.98 0.89
CA TRP A 203 23.39 -23.35 1.37
C TRP A 203 22.89 -22.27 0.40
N GLN A 204 21.73 -22.50 -0.23
CA GLN A 204 21.04 -21.60 -1.17
C GLN A 204 19.53 -21.85 -1.11
N ASN A 205 18.71 -20.93 -1.63
CA ASN A 205 17.23 -21.02 -1.62
C ASN A 205 16.61 -22.38 -2.00
N PRO A 206 17.10 -23.13 -3.01
CA PRO A 206 16.52 -24.44 -3.36
C PRO A 206 16.66 -25.50 -2.26
N ALA A 207 17.62 -25.30 -1.33
CA ALA A 207 17.89 -26.19 -0.21
C ALA A 207 17.28 -25.68 1.12
N ALA A 208 16.62 -24.53 1.12
CA ALA A 208 15.97 -23.99 2.30
C ALA A 208 14.50 -24.43 2.38
N ALA A 209 14.05 -24.75 3.59
CA ALA A 209 12.63 -24.95 3.85
C ALA A 209 11.87 -23.62 3.88
N HIS A 210 10.55 -23.69 3.72
CA HIS A 210 9.70 -22.51 3.82
C HIS A 210 9.80 -21.87 5.21
N PRO A 211 9.92 -20.54 5.36
CA PRO A 211 10.10 -19.88 6.66
C PRO A 211 8.97 -20.11 7.68
N SER A 212 7.79 -20.53 7.21
CA SER A 212 6.59 -20.72 8.05
C SER A 212 5.88 -22.01 7.68
N LEU A 213 6.49 -23.15 8.01
CA LEU A 213 5.98 -24.50 7.69
C LEU A 213 4.62 -24.81 8.33
N ASP A 214 4.37 -24.33 9.55
CA ASP A 214 3.09 -24.57 10.23
C ASP A 214 1.93 -23.84 9.54
N LEU A 215 2.24 -22.73 8.86
CA LEU A 215 1.26 -21.92 8.14
C LEU A 215 1.19 -22.24 6.66
N TYR A 216 2.24 -22.81 6.06
CA TYR A 216 2.33 -23.12 4.62
C TYR A 216 3.11 -24.40 4.36
N VAL A 217 2.81 -25.07 3.26
CA VAL A 217 3.52 -26.21 2.66
C VAL A 217 3.49 -27.52 3.48
N SER A 218 3.54 -27.49 4.81
CA SER A 218 3.48 -28.74 5.60
C SER A 218 2.12 -29.43 5.51
N ASP A 219 2.10 -30.75 5.72
CA ASP A 219 0.85 -31.56 5.67
C ASP A 219 -0.18 -31.17 6.75
N ARG A 220 0.28 -30.57 7.85
CA ARG A 220 -0.58 -30.12 8.96
C ARG A 220 -1.06 -28.68 8.81
N SER A 221 -0.50 -27.98 7.82
CA SER A 221 -0.85 -26.60 7.55
C SER A 221 -2.25 -26.49 6.94
N THR A 222 -2.99 -25.44 7.30
CA THR A 222 -4.18 -25.03 6.56
C THR A 222 -3.85 -24.68 5.12
N HIS A 223 -2.59 -24.33 4.87
CA HIS A 223 -2.01 -24.16 3.55
C HIS A 223 -1.03 -25.27 3.13
N SER A 224 -1.44 -26.54 3.16
CA SER A 224 -0.59 -27.68 2.74
C SER A 224 -0.17 -27.67 1.26
N MET A 225 1.01 -28.19 0.94
CA MET A 225 1.51 -28.24 -0.46
C MET A 225 0.53 -28.88 -1.43
N LYS A 226 -0.17 -29.93 -1.00
CA LYS A 226 -1.12 -30.66 -1.84
C LYS A 226 -2.34 -29.82 -2.24
N GLN A 227 -2.71 -28.83 -1.43
CA GLN A 227 -3.91 -28.03 -1.65
C GLN A 227 -3.62 -26.71 -2.39
N MET A 228 -2.47 -26.08 -2.15
CA MET A 228 -2.13 -24.75 -2.70
C MET A 228 -0.87 -24.66 -3.53
N GLY A 229 0.08 -25.59 -3.36
CA GLY A 229 1.40 -25.50 -3.99
C GLY A 229 2.12 -24.17 -3.73
N CYS A 230 3.14 -23.88 -4.54
CA CYS A 230 3.96 -22.66 -4.47
C CYS A 230 3.39 -21.52 -5.32
N THR A 231 2.70 -21.85 -6.41
CA THR A 231 2.24 -20.84 -7.40
C THR A 231 1.14 -19.93 -6.85
N VAL A 232 0.51 -20.29 -5.74
CA VAL A 232 -0.45 -19.42 -5.07
C VAL A 232 0.23 -18.15 -4.58
N CYS A 233 1.39 -18.22 -3.92
CA CYS A 233 2.10 -17.07 -3.36
C CYS A 233 3.06 -16.42 -4.36
N HIS A 234 3.52 -17.22 -5.33
CA HIS A 234 4.58 -16.80 -6.24
C HIS A 234 4.07 -16.45 -7.65
N GLU A 235 2.79 -16.66 -7.99
CA GLU A 235 2.18 -16.46 -9.33
C GLU A 235 2.78 -17.30 -10.48
N GLY A 236 4.03 -17.77 -10.34
CA GLY A 236 4.86 -18.44 -11.33
C GLY A 236 4.14 -19.52 -12.10
N GLY A 237 3.86 -19.23 -13.37
CA GLY A 237 3.17 -20.13 -14.28
C GLY A 237 3.87 -21.48 -14.35
N GLY A 238 3.10 -22.57 -14.41
CA GLY A 238 3.66 -23.91 -14.49
C GLY A 238 4.47 -24.15 -15.76
N ASP A 239 4.38 -23.30 -16.79
CA ASP A 239 4.99 -23.54 -18.10
C ASP A 239 6.53 -23.39 -18.09
N GLU A 240 7.10 -23.09 -16.92
CA GLU A 240 8.51 -22.77 -16.68
C GLU A 240 9.38 -23.97 -16.27
N THR A 241 9.18 -25.18 -16.82
CA THR A 241 10.13 -26.29 -16.53
C THR A 241 11.54 -26.07 -17.09
N ASP A 242 11.73 -25.00 -17.89
CA ASP A 242 13.01 -24.50 -18.37
C ASP A 242 13.63 -23.50 -17.38
N PHE A 243 14.88 -23.75 -16.99
CA PHE A 243 15.66 -22.96 -16.03
C PHE A 243 15.86 -21.49 -16.42
N VAL A 244 15.82 -21.15 -17.71
CA VAL A 244 15.92 -19.74 -18.17
C VAL A 244 14.64 -18.97 -17.83
N LEU A 245 13.51 -19.68 -17.80
CA LEU A 245 12.18 -19.10 -17.61
C LEU A 245 11.67 -19.26 -16.17
N ALA A 246 12.07 -20.32 -15.45
CA ALA A 246 11.79 -20.52 -14.03
C ALA A 246 12.64 -19.61 -13.14
N GLY A 247 12.13 -18.42 -12.86
CA GLY A 247 12.80 -17.54 -11.90
C GLY A 247 11.97 -16.35 -11.48
N HIS A 248 12.24 -15.84 -10.29
CA HIS A 248 11.63 -14.61 -9.79
C HIS A 248 11.96 -13.47 -10.75
N ALA A 249 10.99 -12.63 -11.12
CA ALA A 249 11.29 -11.37 -11.77
C ALA A 249 12.27 -10.59 -10.88
N THR A 250 13.43 -10.23 -11.44
CA THR A 250 14.42 -9.38 -10.77
C THR A 250 13.83 -7.98 -10.68
N TYR A 251 14.19 -7.25 -9.62
CA TYR A 251 13.91 -5.83 -9.52
C TYR A 251 15.22 -5.02 -9.67
N PRO A 252 15.29 -4.03 -10.58
CA PRO A 252 14.25 -3.60 -11.50
C PRO A 252 13.99 -4.68 -12.59
N PRO A 253 12.79 -4.70 -13.20
CA PRO A 253 12.47 -5.65 -14.25
C PRO A 253 13.43 -5.44 -15.42
N HIS A 254 14.33 -6.39 -15.66
CA HIS A 254 15.12 -6.41 -16.89
C HIS A 254 14.19 -6.73 -18.07
N GLU A 255 14.37 -6.01 -19.18
CA GLU A 255 13.56 -6.08 -20.42
C GLU A 255 13.35 -7.51 -20.96
N SER A 256 14.24 -8.46 -20.63
CA SER A 256 14.21 -9.85 -21.10
C SER A 256 13.06 -10.71 -20.56
N ARG A 257 12.25 -10.20 -19.63
CA ARG A 257 11.12 -10.94 -19.02
C ARG A 257 9.74 -10.43 -19.42
N SER A 258 9.69 -9.44 -20.32
CA SER A 258 8.45 -8.87 -20.87
C SER A 258 7.61 -9.84 -21.70
N SER A 259 8.17 -10.98 -22.12
CA SER A 259 7.48 -12.02 -22.90
C SER A 259 6.74 -13.04 -22.03
N MET A 260 6.97 -13.05 -20.71
CA MET A 260 6.23 -13.93 -19.80
C MET A 260 4.85 -13.32 -19.55
N GLU A 261 3.81 -14.09 -19.83
CA GLU A 261 2.44 -13.65 -19.58
C GLU A 261 2.21 -13.38 -18.07
N ARG A 262 2.88 -14.13 -17.18
CA ARG A 262 2.69 -14.07 -15.72
C ARG A 262 3.98 -14.39 -14.94
N PRO A 263 4.94 -13.46 -14.88
CA PRO A 263 6.17 -13.67 -14.14
C PRO A 263 5.89 -13.78 -12.64
N MET A 264 6.73 -14.55 -11.94
CA MET A 264 6.63 -14.66 -10.50
C MET A 264 6.85 -13.31 -9.79
N LEU A 265 5.97 -13.01 -8.83
CA LEU A 265 6.03 -11.76 -8.08
C LEU A 265 7.37 -11.64 -7.33
N PRO A 266 7.97 -10.43 -7.29
CA PRO A 266 9.08 -10.16 -6.39
C PRO A 266 8.70 -10.50 -4.94
N ALA A 267 9.66 -10.98 -4.15
CA ALA A 267 9.42 -11.42 -2.77
C ALA A 267 8.58 -10.43 -1.91
N PRO A 268 8.77 -9.09 -2.03
CA PRO A 268 7.95 -8.13 -1.28
C PRO A 268 6.45 -8.17 -1.56
N TYR A 269 6.05 -8.61 -2.75
CA TYR A 269 4.67 -8.59 -3.24
C TYR A 269 3.96 -9.94 -3.17
N THR A 270 4.63 -10.99 -2.66
CA THR A 270 4.07 -12.35 -2.57
C THR A 270 2.75 -12.43 -1.79
N GLU A 271 2.54 -11.57 -0.79
CA GLU A 271 1.28 -11.51 -0.04
C GLU A 271 0.09 -11.02 -0.87
N ALA A 272 0.30 -10.32 -1.99
CA ALA A 272 -0.78 -9.86 -2.87
C ALA A 272 -1.63 -11.03 -3.36
N SER A 273 -1.01 -12.18 -3.58
CA SER A 273 -1.72 -13.37 -4.07
C SER A 273 -2.63 -14.03 -3.03
N CYS A 274 -2.52 -13.68 -1.74
CA CYS A 274 -3.48 -14.16 -0.73
C CYS A 274 -4.91 -13.67 -1.03
N ALA A 275 -5.06 -12.55 -1.75
CA ALA A 275 -6.36 -12.01 -2.15
C ALA A 275 -7.17 -12.97 -3.04
N LYS A 276 -6.54 -13.94 -3.70
CA LYS A 276 -7.21 -14.94 -4.56
C LYS A 276 -8.24 -15.79 -3.82
N CYS A 277 -8.04 -16.01 -2.53
CA CYS A 277 -8.92 -16.85 -1.71
C CYS A 277 -9.46 -16.12 -0.48
N HIS A 278 -8.77 -15.08 -0.01
CA HIS A 278 -9.15 -14.29 1.16
C HIS A 278 -9.64 -12.90 0.73
N PRO A 279 -10.88 -12.72 0.28
CA PRO A 279 -11.35 -11.43 -0.25
C PRO A 279 -11.38 -10.30 0.79
N GLN A 280 -11.49 -10.61 2.09
CA GLN A 280 -11.63 -9.60 3.14
C GLN A 280 -10.46 -9.59 4.12
N ILE A 281 -10.21 -8.44 4.75
CA ILE A 281 -9.15 -8.28 5.77
C ILE A 281 -9.37 -9.23 6.95
N SER A 282 -10.63 -9.50 7.31
CA SER A 282 -11.01 -10.47 8.35
C SER A 282 -10.47 -11.87 8.10
N ASP A 283 -10.32 -12.25 6.83
CA ASP A 283 -9.98 -13.62 6.45
C ASP A 283 -8.49 -13.92 6.67
N THR A 284 -7.66 -12.88 6.82
CA THR A 284 -6.21 -12.96 7.03
C THR A 284 -5.78 -12.42 8.40
N THR A 285 -6.71 -11.86 9.18
CA THR A 285 -6.44 -11.26 10.49
C THR A 285 -6.98 -12.15 11.61
N MET A 286 -6.09 -12.84 12.33
CA MET A 286 -6.47 -13.71 13.46
C MET A 286 -6.54 -12.91 14.77
N PRO A 287 -7.64 -12.96 15.55
CA PRO A 287 -7.77 -12.21 16.81
C PRO A 287 -6.73 -12.54 17.89
N ALA A 288 -6.12 -13.73 17.82
CA ALA A 288 -5.17 -14.24 18.83
C ALA A 288 -3.90 -14.84 18.21
N GLY A 289 -3.59 -14.53 16.95
CA GLY A 289 -2.42 -15.06 16.23
C GLY A 289 -1.55 -13.97 15.62
N PRO A 290 -0.34 -14.28 15.13
CA PRO A 290 0.47 -13.33 14.38
C PRO A 290 -0.29 -12.85 13.14
N ALA A 291 -0.26 -11.54 12.86
CA ALA A 291 -0.89 -10.99 11.67
C ALA A 291 -0.28 -11.63 10.42
N VAL A 292 -1.08 -12.40 9.67
CA VAL A 292 -0.70 -12.99 8.39
C VAL A 292 -1.09 -12.01 7.28
N ALA A 293 -0.32 -11.95 6.19
CA ALA A 293 -0.58 -11.08 5.03
C ALA A 293 -0.69 -9.58 5.39
N ARG A 294 0.25 -9.09 6.20
CA ARG A 294 0.27 -7.70 6.71
C ARG A 294 0.26 -6.68 5.56
N ARG A 295 1.12 -6.85 4.56
CA ARG A 295 1.26 -5.95 3.41
C ARG A 295 0.02 -5.98 2.53
N LEU A 296 -0.60 -7.15 2.34
CA LEU A 296 -1.90 -7.23 1.66
C LEU A 296 -2.94 -6.38 2.39
N ASN A 297 -3.10 -6.58 3.70
CA ASN A 297 -4.08 -5.84 4.49
C ASN A 297 -3.80 -4.33 4.52
N GLN A 298 -2.52 -3.92 4.59
CA GLN A 298 -2.13 -2.53 4.42
C GLN A 298 -2.52 -1.98 3.04
N GLY A 299 -2.26 -2.74 1.98
CA GLY A 299 -2.67 -2.40 0.61
C GLY A 299 -4.19 -2.20 0.51
N ARG A 300 -4.99 -3.06 1.14
CA ARG A 300 -6.45 -2.92 1.19
C ARG A 300 -6.89 -1.63 1.89
N VAL A 301 -6.30 -1.33 3.04
CA VAL A 301 -6.56 -0.07 3.75
C VAL A 301 -6.20 1.14 2.89
N LEU A 302 -5.11 1.08 2.12
CA LEU A 302 -4.72 2.16 1.21
C LEU A 302 -5.70 2.30 0.04
N VAL A 303 -6.13 1.20 -0.57
CA VAL A 303 -7.12 1.18 -1.67
C VAL A 303 -8.42 1.87 -1.27
N GLU A 304 -8.94 1.55 -0.07
CA GLU A 304 -10.13 2.22 0.47
C GLU A 304 -9.85 3.67 0.84
N ARG A 305 -8.77 3.94 1.58
CA ARG A 305 -8.49 5.27 2.13
C ARG A 305 -8.22 6.32 1.04
N TRP A 306 -7.48 5.94 0.00
CA TRP A 306 -7.20 6.80 -1.14
C TRP A 306 -8.34 6.78 -2.17
N GLY A 307 -9.32 5.89 -2.00
CA GLY A 307 -10.49 5.83 -2.86
C GLY A 307 -10.17 5.35 -4.25
N CYS A 308 -9.19 4.44 -4.42
CA CYS A 308 -8.86 3.86 -5.71
C CYS A 308 -10.11 3.23 -6.37
N VAL A 309 -10.95 2.64 -5.52
CA VAL A 309 -12.25 2.01 -5.85
C VAL A 309 -13.28 2.97 -6.44
N ASN A 310 -13.11 4.28 -6.23
CA ASN A 310 -14.02 5.30 -6.75
C ASN A 310 -13.86 5.50 -8.27
N CYS A 311 -12.71 5.12 -8.82
CA CYS A 311 -12.40 5.22 -10.25
C CYS A 311 -12.09 3.85 -10.88
N HIS A 312 -11.49 2.92 -10.13
CA HIS A 312 -11.19 1.57 -10.58
C HIS A 312 -12.21 0.57 -10.04
N LEU A 313 -12.71 -0.29 -10.91
CA LEU A 313 -13.45 -1.47 -10.49
C LEU A 313 -12.45 -2.47 -9.91
N ILE A 314 -12.52 -2.66 -8.59
CA ILE A 314 -11.65 -3.58 -7.86
C ILE A 314 -12.55 -4.64 -7.20
N GLU A 315 -12.33 -5.90 -7.57
CA GLU A 315 -13.06 -7.05 -7.02
C GLU A 315 -12.93 -7.10 -5.48
N GLY A 316 -14.06 -7.27 -4.80
CA GLY A 316 -14.15 -7.30 -3.33
C GLY A 316 -14.31 -5.93 -2.66
N PHE A 317 -14.31 -4.84 -3.43
CA PHE A 317 -14.53 -3.47 -2.93
C PHE A 317 -15.77 -2.79 -3.52
N GLU A 318 -16.70 -3.55 -4.08
CA GLU A 318 -17.87 -3.03 -4.81
C GLU A 318 -18.77 -2.15 -3.92
N ASN A 319 -18.77 -2.42 -2.60
CA ASN A 319 -19.56 -1.67 -1.62
C ASN A 319 -18.72 -0.71 -0.77
N ALA A 320 -17.47 -0.42 -1.18
CA ALA A 320 -16.62 0.49 -0.43
C ALA A 320 -17.25 1.90 -0.40
N PRO A 321 -17.28 2.56 0.77
CA PRO A 321 -17.86 3.90 0.87
C PRO A 321 -16.98 4.91 0.12
N LYS A 322 -17.63 5.93 -0.43
CA LYS A 322 -16.92 7.07 -1.02
C LYS A 322 -16.06 7.77 0.04
N VAL A 323 -14.85 8.16 -0.33
CA VAL A 323 -13.85 8.70 0.61
C VAL A 323 -14.07 10.17 0.99
N GLY A 324 -14.76 10.91 0.14
CA GLY A 324 -15.09 12.32 0.32
C GLY A 324 -16.43 12.49 1.02
N PRO A 325 -16.60 13.59 1.79
CA PRO A 325 -17.88 13.92 2.40
C PRO A 325 -18.95 14.20 1.34
N SER A 326 -20.23 14.00 1.65
CA SER A 326 -21.31 14.41 0.74
C SER A 326 -21.25 15.91 0.45
N LEU A 327 -21.51 16.25 -0.82
CA LEU A 327 -21.56 17.63 -1.31
C LEU A 327 -23.00 18.16 -1.38
N ALA A 328 -24.01 17.33 -1.18
CA ALA A 328 -25.43 17.67 -1.31
C ALA A 328 -25.85 18.90 -0.48
N GLN A 329 -25.23 19.10 0.69
CA GLN A 329 -25.48 20.25 1.57
C GLN A 329 -24.21 21.05 1.87
N ALA A 330 -23.26 21.07 0.93
CA ALA A 330 -22.01 21.81 1.10
C ALA A 330 -22.27 23.30 1.35
N GLY A 331 -23.16 23.92 0.57
CA GLY A 331 -23.55 25.33 0.69
C GLY A 331 -24.33 25.68 1.95
N ALA A 332 -24.89 24.69 2.66
CA ALA A 332 -25.47 24.92 3.98
C ALA A 332 -24.36 25.30 4.98
N LYS A 333 -23.28 24.52 5.03
CA LYS A 333 -22.27 24.71 6.07
C LYS A 333 -21.10 25.60 5.65
N LEU A 334 -20.71 25.58 4.37
CA LEU A 334 -19.43 26.14 3.92
C LEU A 334 -19.55 27.56 3.38
N GLU A 335 -18.55 28.38 3.69
CA GLU A 335 -18.36 29.70 3.10
C GLU A 335 -17.82 29.58 1.66
N GLY A 336 -18.26 30.46 0.76
CA GLY A 336 -17.90 30.38 -0.67
C GLY A 336 -16.41 30.57 -0.90
N GLN A 337 -15.79 31.51 -0.19
CA GLN A 337 -14.33 31.73 -0.27
C GLN A 337 -13.53 30.51 0.20
N TYR A 338 -13.99 29.83 1.25
CA TYR A 338 -13.37 28.60 1.72
C TYR A 338 -13.48 27.49 0.67
N LEU A 339 -14.66 27.29 0.10
CA LEU A 339 -14.87 26.30 -0.96
C LEU A 339 -13.95 26.56 -2.17
N TRP A 340 -13.86 27.81 -2.60
CA TRP A 340 -12.99 28.20 -3.70
C TRP A 340 -11.53 27.83 -3.44
N GLN A 341 -11.00 28.21 -2.27
CA GLN A 341 -9.61 27.91 -1.91
C GLN A 341 -9.37 26.40 -1.71
N TRP A 342 -10.35 25.70 -1.13
CA TRP A 342 -10.28 24.25 -0.92
C TRP A 342 -10.29 23.47 -2.24
N ILE A 343 -11.07 23.89 -3.23
CA ILE A 343 -11.09 23.26 -4.57
C ILE A 343 -9.80 23.57 -5.32
N LEU A 344 -9.30 24.82 -5.27
CA LEU A 344 -8.08 25.22 -5.97
C LEU A 344 -6.82 24.56 -5.37
N SER A 345 -6.68 24.58 -4.04
CA SER A 345 -5.46 24.15 -3.34
C SER A 345 -5.78 23.56 -1.96
N PRO A 346 -6.33 22.34 -1.89
CA PRO A 346 -6.74 21.75 -0.61
C PRO A 346 -5.54 21.52 0.33
N ARG A 347 -4.33 21.32 -0.21
CA ARG A 347 -3.10 21.08 0.54
C ARG A 347 -2.56 22.31 1.25
N GLU A 348 -2.82 23.51 0.76
CA GLU A 348 -2.50 24.76 1.49
C GLU A 348 -3.30 24.87 2.79
N PHE A 349 -4.54 24.40 2.77
CA PHE A 349 -5.37 24.38 3.97
C PHE A 349 -5.05 23.19 4.87
N ARG A 350 -4.88 21.99 4.28
CA ARG A 350 -4.58 20.73 4.98
C ARG A 350 -3.55 19.92 4.17
N PRO A 351 -2.26 19.93 4.56
CA PRO A 351 -1.21 19.26 3.79
C PRO A 351 -1.46 17.76 3.57
N TRP A 352 -2.07 17.10 4.56
CA TRP A 352 -2.32 15.66 4.58
C TRP A 352 -3.74 15.28 4.11
N THR A 353 -4.43 16.17 3.41
CA THR A 353 -5.74 15.88 2.82
C THR A 353 -5.64 14.77 1.77
N THR A 354 -6.63 13.88 1.74
CA THR A 354 -6.76 12.85 0.68
C THR A 354 -7.42 13.40 -0.57
N MET A 355 -7.97 14.62 -0.53
CA MET A 355 -8.52 15.27 -1.72
C MET A 355 -7.39 15.56 -2.73
N PRO A 356 -7.50 15.09 -3.98
CA PRO A 356 -6.49 15.37 -5.00
C PRO A 356 -6.45 16.87 -5.32
N GLN A 357 -5.27 17.34 -5.68
CA GLN A 357 -5.05 18.71 -6.12
C GLN A 357 -5.15 18.73 -7.66
N SER A 358 -6.37 18.88 -8.17
CA SER A 358 -6.64 18.89 -9.63
C SER A 358 -6.19 20.17 -10.33
N PHE A 359 -6.08 21.27 -9.57
CA PHE A 359 -5.66 22.59 -10.06
C PHE A 359 -4.27 22.96 -9.51
N GLN A 360 -3.72 24.08 -9.97
CA GLN A 360 -2.31 24.45 -9.74
C GLN A 360 -1.30 23.36 -10.17
N GLN A 361 -1.69 22.52 -11.13
CA GLN A 361 -0.81 21.62 -11.86
C GLN A 361 -0.29 22.31 -13.13
N GLU A 362 0.72 21.73 -13.78
CA GLU A 362 1.41 22.31 -14.95
C GLU A 362 0.43 22.80 -16.03
N ASN A 363 -0.68 22.10 -16.26
CA ASN A 363 -1.72 22.43 -17.24
C ASN A 363 -2.78 23.44 -16.77
N SER A 364 -2.66 23.99 -15.56
CA SER A 364 -3.66 24.89 -14.95
C SER A 364 -3.02 26.14 -14.32
N ILE A 365 -1.75 26.39 -14.65
CA ILE A 365 -0.96 27.55 -14.24
C ILE A 365 -0.43 28.25 -15.50
N ALA A 366 0.00 29.50 -15.37
CA ALA A 366 0.50 30.30 -16.50
C ALA A 366 1.61 29.60 -17.33
N LEU A 367 2.44 28.75 -16.71
CA LEU A 367 3.49 27.97 -17.38
C LEU A 367 2.94 26.91 -18.37
N GLY A 368 1.68 26.49 -18.22
CA GLY A 368 1.02 25.54 -19.10
C GLY A 368 0.42 26.14 -20.37
N ALA A 369 0.59 27.45 -20.59
CA ALA A 369 0.01 28.13 -21.72
C ALA A 369 0.49 27.51 -23.03
N SER A 370 -0.46 27.20 -23.92
CA SER A 370 -0.22 26.56 -25.21
C SER A 370 -1.05 27.23 -26.30
N GLY A 371 -0.83 26.85 -27.56
CA GLY A 371 -1.69 27.33 -28.67
C GLY A 371 -3.15 26.90 -28.54
N LEU A 372 -3.44 25.84 -27.77
CA LEU A 372 -4.80 25.33 -27.51
C LEU A 372 -5.45 26.00 -26.30
N ASP A 373 -4.65 26.36 -25.29
CA ASP A 373 -5.09 27.07 -24.08
C ASP A 373 -4.14 28.24 -23.79
N PRO A 374 -4.48 29.45 -24.27
CA PRO A 374 -3.62 30.62 -24.10
C PRO A 374 -3.66 31.21 -22.69
N ASN A 375 -4.60 30.80 -21.82
CA ASN A 375 -4.67 31.31 -20.44
C ASN A 375 -5.23 30.24 -19.48
N PRO A 376 -4.44 29.19 -19.19
CA PRO A 376 -4.84 28.07 -18.34
C PRO A 376 -5.19 28.49 -16.92
N GLU A 377 -4.56 29.55 -16.40
CA GLU A 377 -4.85 30.06 -15.05
C GLU A 377 -6.24 30.71 -14.98
N LEU A 378 -6.60 31.54 -15.97
CA LEU A 378 -7.93 32.14 -16.04
C LEU A 378 -9.02 31.07 -16.22
N GLN A 379 -8.75 30.04 -17.02
CA GLN A 379 -9.65 28.90 -17.17
C GLN A 379 -9.84 28.16 -15.85
N ALA A 380 -8.76 27.75 -15.19
CA ALA A 380 -8.81 27.10 -13.88
C ALA A 380 -9.61 27.92 -12.86
N TRP A 381 -9.36 29.23 -12.76
CA TRP A 381 -10.09 30.11 -11.84
C TRP A 381 -11.57 30.20 -12.18
N THR A 382 -11.92 30.22 -13.46
CA THR A 382 -13.31 30.24 -13.94
C THR A 382 -14.02 28.95 -13.56
N GLU A 383 -13.40 27.80 -13.81
CA GLU A 383 -13.95 26.49 -13.47
C GLU A 383 -14.14 26.32 -11.96
N VAL A 384 -13.13 26.67 -11.15
CA VAL A 384 -13.22 26.63 -9.68
C VAL A 384 -14.32 27.56 -9.17
N THR A 385 -14.46 28.75 -9.75
CA THR A 385 -15.53 29.70 -9.40
C THR A 385 -16.90 29.14 -9.73
N ALA A 386 -17.05 28.51 -10.90
CA ALA A 386 -18.30 27.87 -11.32
C ALA A 386 -18.67 26.71 -10.39
N MET A 387 -17.71 25.82 -10.08
CA MET A 387 -17.90 24.72 -9.12
C MET A 387 -18.31 25.24 -7.75
N THR A 388 -17.62 26.27 -7.25
CA THR A 388 -17.92 26.91 -5.95
C THR A 388 -19.33 27.46 -5.94
N ARG A 389 -19.71 28.22 -6.98
CA ARG A 389 -21.04 28.81 -7.09
C ARG A 389 -22.12 27.73 -7.11
N TYR A 390 -21.92 26.66 -7.88
CA TYR A 390 -22.84 25.53 -7.89
C TYR A 390 -23.01 24.91 -6.50
N LEU A 391 -21.92 24.62 -5.79
CA LEU A 391 -21.98 24.04 -4.45
C LEU A 391 -22.62 24.97 -3.41
N VAL A 392 -22.40 26.28 -3.53
CA VAL A 392 -22.98 27.29 -2.61
C VAL A 392 -24.45 27.52 -2.90
N ASP A 393 -24.89 27.55 -4.17
CA ASP A 393 -26.26 27.91 -4.52
C ASP A 393 -27.17 26.68 -4.60
N VAL A 394 -26.70 25.56 -5.16
CA VAL A 394 -27.46 24.30 -5.25
C VAL A 394 -27.36 23.50 -3.96
N GLY A 395 -26.20 23.53 -3.29
CA GLY A 395 -25.98 22.87 -2.00
C GLY A 395 -26.55 23.62 -0.79
N ARG A 396 -27.39 24.65 -0.98
CA ARG A 396 -28.17 25.29 0.08
C ARG A 396 -29.27 24.34 0.56
N GLY A 397 -28.91 23.49 1.51
CA GLY A 397 -29.87 22.75 2.33
C GLY A 397 -30.48 23.64 3.42
N SER A 398 -31.47 23.11 4.14
CA SER A 398 -32.02 23.75 5.34
C SER A 398 -30.94 23.82 6.44
N GLN A 399 -30.71 25.02 7.00
CA GLN A 399 -29.87 25.16 8.18
C GLN A 399 -30.53 24.52 9.40
N PRO A 400 -29.75 23.89 10.31
CA PRO A 400 -30.27 23.57 11.62
C PRO A 400 -30.64 24.87 12.35
N ALA A 401 -31.85 24.94 12.90
CA ALA A 401 -32.26 26.07 13.71
C ALA A 401 -31.66 25.96 15.12
N MET A 402 -31.15 27.08 15.66
CA MET A 402 -30.75 27.19 17.06
C MET A 402 -31.88 27.88 17.85
N PRO A 403 -32.19 27.44 19.09
CA PRO A 403 -33.13 28.14 19.97
C PRO A 403 -32.78 29.63 20.11
N ARG A 404 -33.80 30.50 20.06
CA ARG A 404 -33.61 31.96 20.08
C ARG A 404 -32.96 32.42 21.38
N GLU A 405 -33.23 31.73 22.47
CA GLU A 405 -32.70 32.00 23.81
C GLU A 405 -31.18 31.83 23.85
N ILE A 406 -30.66 30.80 23.17
CA ILE A 406 -29.22 30.53 23.07
C ILE A 406 -28.54 31.61 22.23
N ILE A 407 -29.12 31.96 21.07
CA ILE A 407 -28.60 33.03 20.20
C ILE A 407 -28.52 34.35 20.97
N GLU A 408 -29.59 34.73 21.65
CA GLU A 408 -29.66 36.00 22.39
C GLU A 408 -28.69 36.03 23.58
N ALA A 409 -28.46 34.88 24.23
CA ALA A 409 -27.44 34.76 25.26
C ALA A 409 -26.03 34.96 24.69
N LEU A 410 -25.70 34.32 23.55
CA LEU A 410 -24.39 34.41 22.91
C LEU A 410 -24.09 35.77 22.26
N ARG A 411 -25.10 36.60 21.97
CA ARG A 411 -24.88 38.00 21.55
C ARG A 411 -24.18 38.84 22.61
N LYS A 412 -24.24 38.43 23.89
CA LYS A 412 -23.54 39.11 24.99
C LYS A 412 -22.08 38.64 25.01
N PRO A 413 -21.08 39.52 24.76
CA PRO A 413 -19.68 39.10 24.59
C PRO A 413 -19.12 38.32 25.78
N LYS A 414 -19.44 38.75 27.01
CA LYS A 414 -18.99 38.06 28.24
C LYS A 414 -19.49 36.61 28.30
N ILE A 415 -20.72 36.35 27.85
CA ILE A 415 -21.31 35.02 27.85
C ILE A 415 -20.64 34.16 26.77
N ALA A 416 -20.44 34.71 25.57
CA ALA A 416 -19.75 34.01 24.49
C ALA A 416 -18.31 33.62 24.86
N THR A 417 -17.56 34.52 25.51
CA THR A 417 -16.21 34.21 26.00
C THR A 417 -16.23 33.13 27.07
N ALA A 418 -17.11 33.23 28.07
CA ALA A 418 -17.23 32.22 29.11
C ALA A 418 -17.66 30.84 28.56
N ALA A 419 -18.51 30.82 27.52
CA ALA A 419 -18.89 29.61 26.81
C ALA A 419 -17.71 28.98 26.06
N ALA A 420 -16.91 29.79 25.37
CA ALA A 420 -15.70 29.31 24.70
C ALA A 420 -14.67 28.74 25.69
N GLU A 421 -14.47 29.37 26.84
CA GLU A 421 -13.59 28.86 27.91
C GLU A 421 -14.08 27.53 28.51
N ARG A 422 -15.39 27.37 28.69
CA ARG A 422 -15.98 26.07 29.10
C ARG A 422 -15.81 25.02 28.01
N GLY A 423 -16.05 25.38 26.76
CA GLY A 423 -15.88 24.51 25.60
C GLY A 423 -14.45 24.02 25.44
N GLU A 424 -13.46 24.87 25.70
CA GLU A 424 -12.04 24.47 25.69
C GLU A 424 -11.75 23.39 26.74
N ARG A 425 -12.26 23.56 27.97
CA ARG A 425 -12.11 22.54 29.02
C ARG A 425 -12.77 21.22 28.61
N LEU A 426 -14.01 21.29 28.11
CA LEU A 426 -14.72 20.12 27.61
C LEU A 426 -13.95 19.41 26.49
N PHE A 427 -13.33 20.16 25.57
CA PHE A 427 -12.53 19.58 24.50
C PHE A 427 -11.36 18.74 25.04
N ASN A 428 -10.72 19.22 26.11
CA ASN A 428 -9.59 18.55 26.75
C ASN A 428 -10.01 17.36 27.64
N GLU A 429 -11.24 17.35 28.15
CA GLU A 429 -11.71 16.36 29.14
C GLU A 429 -12.60 15.24 28.54
N VAL A 430 -13.43 15.56 27.53
CA VAL A 430 -14.46 14.64 26.97
C VAL A 430 -13.87 13.64 25.95
N GLY A 431 -12.55 13.65 25.76
CA GLY A 431 -11.82 12.70 24.91
C GLY A 431 -11.66 13.12 23.45
N CYS A 432 -11.96 14.38 23.09
CA CYS A 432 -11.75 14.89 21.73
C CYS A 432 -10.28 14.73 21.28
N LEU A 433 -9.34 14.90 22.21
CA LEU A 433 -7.89 14.71 22.00
C LEU A 433 -7.46 13.27 21.67
N ALA A 434 -8.32 12.27 21.89
CA ALA A 434 -8.03 10.89 21.49
C ALA A 434 -8.00 10.73 19.97
N CYS A 435 -8.71 11.60 19.26
CA CYS A 435 -8.89 11.54 17.81
C CYS A 435 -8.35 12.78 17.10
N HIS A 436 -8.64 13.97 17.65
CA HIS A 436 -8.19 15.25 17.12
C HIS A 436 -6.82 15.62 17.69
N PRO A 437 -5.91 16.19 16.88
CA PRO A 437 -4.65 16.68 17.40
C PRO A 437 -4.87 17.81 18.42
N PRO A 438 -3.94 18.02 19.37
CA PRO A 438 -3.95 19.20 20.23
C PRO A 438 -4.05 20.48 19.38
N ILE A 439 -4.92 21.39 19.81
CA ILE A 439 -5.07 22.69 19.15
C ILE A 439 -3.96 23.58 19.67
N GLU A 440 -2.98 23.90 18.83
CA GLU A 440 -1.92 24.85 19.16
C GLU A 440 -2.34 26.25 18.69
N PRO A 441 -2.54 27.23 19.60
CA PRO A 441 -2.74 28.61 19.21
C PRO A 441 -1.52 29.07 18.42
N ASN A 442 -1.73 29.56 17.19
CA ASN A 442 -0.67 29.98 16.26
C ASN A 442 0.18 28.86 15.62
N SER A 443 -0.26 27.60 15.61
CA SER A 443 0.17 26.72 14.52
C SER A 443 -0.45 27.30 13.24
N GLY A 444 0.28 28.17 12.56
CA GLY A 444 -0.13 28.69 11.25
C GLY A 444 -0.51 27.53 10.32
N PRO A 445 -1.21 27.80 9.19
CA PRO A 445 -1.22 26.79 8.13
C PRO A 445 0.23 26.39 7.93
N TYR A 446 0.51 25.07 8.02
CA TYR A 446 1.83 24.50 7.78
C TYR A 446 2.52 25.35 6.71
N ASN A 447 3.56 26.06 7.14
CA ASN A 447 4.35 26.95 6.33
C ASN A 447 4.47 26.37 4.91
N SER A 448 3.87 27.06 3.94
CA SER A 448 3.98 26.72 2.52
C SER A 448 5.44 26.71 2.07
N GLU A 449 6.34 27.34 2.82
CA GLU A 449 7.79 27.24 2.66
C GLU A 449 8.34 25.81 2.86
N GLY A 450 7.64 24.94 3.62
CA GLY A 450 8.01 23.53 3.79
C GLY A 450 7.45 22.57 2.73
N LEU A 451 6.36 22.93 2.03
CA LEU A 451 5.76 22.10 0.98
C LEU A 451 6.23 22.48 -0.44
N VAL A 452 6.63 23.73 -0.66
CA VAL A 452 7.22 24.16 -1.93
C VAL A 452 8.69 23.71 -2.04
N ALA A 453 9.37 23.44 -0.93
CA ALA A 453 10.79 23.11 -0.92
C ALA A 453 11.15 21.63 -1.19
N THR A 454 10.18 20.73 -1.41
CA THR A 454 10.49 19.28 -1.57
C THR A 454 9.86 18.59 -2.78
N ARG A 455 9.39 19.31 -3.80
CA ARG A 455 9.17 18.69 -5.12
C ARG A 455 10.36 19.00 -6.02
N PRO A 456 11.27 18.04 -6.28
CA PRO A 456 12.10 18.12 -7.47
C PRO A 456 11.14 18.05 -8.66
N VAL A 457 10.96 19.17 -9.35
CA VAL A 457 10.44 19.18 -10.71
C VAL A 457 11.46 18.39 -11.54
N GLY A 458 11.06 17.23 -12.08
CA GLY A 458 11.85 16.51 -13.08
C GLY A 458 12.87 15.48 -12.58
N GLY A 459 12.68 14.84 -11.43
CA GLY A 459 13.47 13.67 -11.04
C GLY A 459 12.67 12.38 -11.16
N GLN A 460 12.96 11.54 -12.15
CA GLN A 460 12.52 10.15 -12.19
C GLN A 460 13.17 9.43 -11.00
N GLN A 461 12.54 9.50 -9.83
CA GLN A 461 12.93 8.69 -8.68
C GLN A 461 12.50 7.26 -9.00
N ASP A 462 13.49 6.37 -9.11
CA ASP A 462 13.23 4.94 -9.17
C ASP A 462 12.32 4.54 -8.00
N PRO A 463 11.32 3.67 -8.21
CA PRO A 463 10.47 3.24 -7.11
C PRO A 463 11.35 2.57 -6.04
N PRO A 464 11.05 2.78 -4.75
CA PRO A 464 11.81 2.23 -3.63
C PRO A 464 12.10 0.74 -3.86
N ARG A 465 13.34 0.32 -3.58
CA ARG A 465 13.71 -1.10 -3.72
C ARG A 465 12.90 -1.91 -2.71
N GLY A 466 12.69 -3.19 -2.97
CA GLY A 466 11.87 -4.07 -2.13
C GLY A 466 12.23 -4.12 -0.64
N GLU A 467 13.46 -3.72 -0.29
CA GLU A 467 13.98 -3.59 1.08
C GLU A 467 13.47 -2.31 1.78
N ASP A 468 13.12 -1.27 1.03
CA ASP A 468 12.64 0.03 1.53
C ASP A 468 11.14 0.03 1.85
N ILE A 469 10.38 -0.98 1.37
CA ILE A 469 8.94 -1.10 1.66
C ILE A 469 8.73 -1.41 3.15
N ASP A 470 9.58 -2.22 3.76
CA ASP A 470 9.50 -2.47 5.21
C ASP A 470 9.96 -1.25 6.01
N VAL A 471 10.94 -0.48 5.50
CA VAL A 471 11.42 0.77 6.13
C VAL A 471 10.34 1.86 6.15
N LEU A 472 9.44 1.90 5.16
CA LEU A 472 8.27 2.79 5.17
C LEU A 472 7.29 2.48 6.32
N PHE A 473 7.34 1.29 6.93
CA PHE A 473 6.34 0.83 7.90
C PHE A 473 6.90 0.33 9.24
N GLU A 474 8.23 0.17 9.43
CA GLU A 474 8.79 -0.54 10.60
C GLU A 474 9.38 0.30 11.74
N SER A 475 9.55 1.63 11.63
CA SER A 475 10.01 2.43 12.79
C SER A 475 8.95 3.42 13.30
N PRO A 476 8.45 3.25 14.56
CA PRO A 476 7.60 4.25 15.23
C PRO A 476 8.32 5.59 15.43
N GLU A 477 9.66 5.56 15.46
CA GLU A 477 10.54 6.67 15.85
C GLU A 477 10.94 7.57 14.67
N GLN A 478 10.93 7.09 13.42
CA GLN A 478 11.12 7.95 12.23
C GLN A 478 9.83 8.59 11.73
N ARG A 479 8.74 8.53 12.52
CA ARG A 479 7.57 9.38 12.30
C ARG A 479 7.95 10.85 12.52
N GLY A 480 8.50 11.50 11.48
CA GLY A 480 8.02 12.82 11.13
C GLY A 480 6.49 12.76 10.97
N PRO A 481 5.74 13.88 11.08
CA PRO A 481 4.33 13.93 11.51
C PRO A 481 3.27 13.34 10.54
N VAL A 482 3.56 12.21 9.89
CA VAL A 482 2.60 11.26 9.32
C VAL A 482 2.22 10.21 10.38
N ALA A 483 2.16 10.60 11.65
CA ALA A 483 1.19 9.96 12.55
C ALA A 483 -0.16 10.17 11.87
N MET A 484 -0.73 9.09 11.32
CA MET A 484 -2.05 9.09 10.70
C MET A 484 -3.03 9.76 11.66
N ARG A 485 -3.30 11.05 11.45
CA ARG A 485 -4.24 11.79 12.28
C ARG A 485 -5.60 11.17 12.01
N PHE A 486 -6.10 10.43 13.01
CA PHE A 486 -7.37 9.70 12.91
C PHE A 486 -8.53 10.66 12.62
N ALA A 487 -8.49 11.86 13.19
CA ALA A 487 -9.41 12.96 12.90
C ALA A 487 -8.65 14.22 12.47
N PRO A 488 -9.31 15.16 11.75
CA PRO A 488 -8.65 16.34 11.21
C PRO A 488 -8.26 17.35 12.28
N ASP A 489 -7.29 18.19 11.93
CA ASP A 489 -6.96 19.40 12.69
C ASP A 489 -8.12 20.41 12.67
N LEU A 490 -8.44 20.94 13.85
CA LEU A 490 -9.55 21.87 14.10
C LEU A 490 -9.10 23.31 14.38
N SER A 491 -7.79 23.59 14.42
CA SER A 491 -7.24 24.90 14.81
C SER A 491 -7.71 26.06 13.92
N ASN A 492 -8.13 25.76 12.69
CA ASN A 492 -8.72 26.71 11.74
C ASN A 492 -10.12 26.29 11.29
N VAL A 493 -10.89 25.59 12.12
CA VAL A 493 -12.21 25.08 11.74
C VAL A 493 -13.20 26.22 11.43
N ASN A 494 -13.05 27.35 12.11
CA ASN A 494 -13.93 28.52 12.01
C ASN A 494 -14.05 29.11 10.59
N VAL A 495 -12.93 29.12 9.85
CA VAL A 495 -12.85 29.75 8.52
C VAL A 495 -13.62 28.98 7.44
N LYS A 496 -14.03 27.74 7.76
CA LYS A 496 -14.80 26.89 6.84
C LYS A 496 -16.24 27.34 6.70
N PHE A 497 -16.78 27.93 7.77
CA PHE A 497 -18.21 28.15 7.91
C PHE A 497 -18.62 29.56 7.54
N ARG A 498 -19.86 29.69 7.10
CA ARG A 498 -20.53 30.98 6.98
C ARG A 498 -20.49 31.73 8.31
N GLY A 499 -20.47 33.05 8.27
CA GLY A 499 -20.39 33.88 9.48
C GLY A 499 -21.66 33.84 10.34
N GLY A 500 -21.54 34.30 11.60
CA GLY A 500 -22.69 34.57 12.47
C GLY A 500 -23.34 33.34 13.10
N ASP A 501 -24.65 33.45 13.36
CA ASP A 501 -25.43 32.46 14.12
C ASP A 501 -25.52 31.09 13.40
N GLU A 502 -25.44 31.08 12.07
CA GLU A 502 -25.49 29.85 11.24
C GLU A 502 -24.34 28.89 11.56
N ARG A 503 -23.13 29.42 11.77
CA ARG A 503 -21.94 28.65 12.15
C ARG A 503 -22.14 27.88 13.44
N LEU A 504 -22.59 28.61 14.46
CA LEU A 504 -22.81 28.06 15.79
C LEU A 504 -23.92 27.01 15.75
N ALA A 505 -24.98 27.27 14.99
CA ALA A 505 -26.11 26.35 14.86
C ALA A 505 -25.67 25.04 14.20
N TRP A 506 -24.88 25.15 13.13
CA TRP A 506 -24.33 24.00 12.44
C TRP A 506 -23.36 23.19 13.32
N LEU A 507 -22.36 23.84 13.93
CA LEU A 507 -21.37 23.16 14.78
C LEU A 507 -22.04 22.44 15.96
N ARG A 508 -22.97 23.11 16.65
CA ARG A 508 -23.72 22.50 17.76
C ARG A 508 -24.49 21.27 17.30
N SER A 509 -25.21 21.37 16.18
CA SER A 509 -25.99 20.24 15.65
C SER A 509 -25.11 19.06 15.21
N TRP A 510 -23.94 19.32 14.62
CA TRP A 510 -22.97 18.29 14.23
C TRP A 510 -22.38 17.57 15.45
N LEU A 511 -22.13 18.29 16.56
CA LEU A 511 -21.61 17.69 17.79
C LEU A 511 -22.63 16.76 18.48
N ILE A 512 -23.93 17.04 18.34
CA ILE A 512 -25.02 16.24 18.94
C ILE A 512 -25.30 14.96 18.13
N ASP A 513 -25.39 15.09 16.81
CA ASP A 513 -25.67 13.96 15.91
C ASP A 513 -25.00 14.12 14.55
N PRO A 514 -23.69 13.77 14.41
CA PRO A 514 -22.99 13.90 13.14
C PRO A 514 -23.53 12.94 12.07
N ARG A 515 -24.19 11.83 12.47
CA ARG A 515 -24.72 10.82 11.54
C ARG A 515 -25.91 11.33 10.73
N GLN A 516 -26.62 12.36 11.21
CA GLN A 516 -27.69 12.99 10.43
C GLN A 516 -27.17 13.69 9.16
N TYR A 517 -25.90 14.09 9.16
CA TYR A 517 -25.25 14.76 8.03
C TYR A 517 -24.44 13.81 7.15
N SER A 518 -23.90 12.74 7.74
CA SER A 518 -23.11 11.74 7.04
C SER A 518 -23.26 10.39 7.75
N PRO A 519 -24.03 9.44 7.21
CA PRO A 519 -24.27 8.13 7.83
C PRO A 519 -22.97 7.37 8.13
N ASP A 520 -21.97 7.51 7.25
CA ASP A 520 -20.67 6.81 7.31
C ASP A 520 -19.60 7.59 8.11
N THR A 521 -19.97 8.67 8.80
CA THR A 521 -19.01 9.45 9.60
C THR A 521 -18.39 8.64 10.72
N ARG A 522 -17.06 8.78 10.87
CA ARG A 522 -16.31 8.19 11.98
C ARG A 522 -16.39 9.01 13.27
N MET A 523 -16.93 10.24 13.20
CA MET A 523 -17.14 11.09 14.38
C MET A 523 -18.18 10.41 15.29
N PRO A 524 -17.84 10.08 16.55
CA PRO A 524 -18.78 9.41 17.44
C PRO A 524 -19.87 10.38 17.91
N ARG A 525 -21.00 9.82 18.34
CA ARG A 525 -22.01 10.57 19.10
C ARG A 525 -21.54 10.69 20.54
N PHE A 526 -21.16 11.89 20.96
CA PHE A 526 -20.82 12.17 22.35
C PHE A 526 -22.09 12.31 23.18
N ARG A 527 -22.04 11.85 24.43
CA ARG A 527 -23.07 12.14 25.44
C ARG A 527 -22.84 13.55 25.99
N LEU A 528 -23.02 14.55 25.15
CA LEU A 528 -23.03 15.95 25.59
C LEU A 528 -24.38 16.20 26.27
N ASP A 529 -24.37 16.78 27.46
CA ASP A 529 -25.61 17.03 28.20
C ASP A 529 -26.42 18.10 27.46
N ALA A 530 -27.47 17.66 26.75
CA ALA A 530 -28.37 18.54 26.01
C ALA A 530 -29.42 19.21 26.92
N ARG A 531 -29.40 18.95 28.24
CA ARG A 531 -30.27 19.64 29.20
C ARG A 531 -29.63 20.94 29.65
N SER A 532 -30.29 22.04 29.34
CA SER A 532 -30.08 23.31 30.04
C SER A 532 -30.13 23.08 31.55
N LEU A 533 -29.11 23.52 32.27
CA LEU A 533 -29.13 23.62 33.72
C LEU A 533 -30.12 24.73 34.10
N SER A 534 -31.40 24.39 34.23
CA SER A 534 -32.49 25.10 34.92
C SER A 534 -32.56 26.64 34.78
N PRO A 535 -33.65 27.20 34.20
CA PRO A 535 -33.85 28.65 34.17
C PRO A 535 -34.31 29.18 35.53
N ALA A 536 -33.60 30.18 36.08
CA ALA A 536 -34.19 31.22 36.93
C ALA A 536 -33.30 32.45 37.20
N THR A 537 -31.97 32.38 37.11
CA THR A 537 -31.13 33.52 37.57
C THR A 537 -29.84 33.82 36.78
N ASP A 538 -29.33 32.91 35.94
CA ASP A 538 -28.09 33.12 35.18
C ASP A 538 -28.30 32.91 33.66
N PRO A 539 -28.12 33.95 32.82
CA PRO A 539 -28.15 33.84 31.36
C PRO A 539 -27.16 32.81 30.76
N ALA A 540 -26.07 32.48 31.47
CA ALA A 540 -25.12 31.45 31.04
C ALA A 540 -25.63 30.01 31.28
N ALA A 541 -26.63 29.81 32.14
CA ALA A 541 -27.21 28.50 32.47
C ALA A 541 -28.16 27.96 31.37
N VAL A 542 -28.45 28.78 30.36
CA VAL A 542 -29.22 28.40 29.16
C VAL A 542 -28.38 27.59 28.17
N LEU A 543 -27.05 27.70 28.23
CA LEU A 543 -26.13 27.05 27.29
C LEU A 543 -25.89 25.58 27.70
N ASP A 544 -25.89 24.70 26.70
CA ASP A 544 -25.51 23.30 26.87
C ASP A 544 -24.04 23.05 26.50
N GLU A 545 -23.53 21.87 26.84
CA GLU A 545 -22.13 21.48 26.57
C GLU A 545 -21.79 21.51 25.06
N ALA A 546 -22.76 21.18 24.20
CA ALA A 546 -22.59 21.24 22.76
C ALA A 546 -22.46 22.70 22.27
N THR A 547 -23.14 23.63 22.93
CA THR A 547 -23.06 25.07 22.66
C THR A 547 -21.72 25.62 23.12
N ASP A 548 -21.26 25.25 24.31
CA ASP A 548 -19.94 25.64 24.83
C ASP A 548 -18.82 25.16 23.88
N LEU A 549 -18.85 23.88 23.47
CA LEU A 549 -17.92 23.34 22.47
C LEU A 549 -18.02 24.07 21.12
N ALA A 550 -19.23 24.35 20.63
CA ALA A 550 -19.43 25.08 19.38
C ALA A 550 -18.90 26.53 19.47
N SER A 551 -19.06 27.19 20.62
CA SER A 551 -18.52 28.52 20.90
C SER A 551 -16.98 28.49 20.92
N TYR A 552 -16.38 27.49 21.55
CA TYR A 552 -14.93 27.29 21.51
C TYR A 552 -14.43 27.13 20.08
N LEU A 553 -14.98 26.16 19.32
CA LEU A 553 -14.58 25.91 17.93
C LEU A 553 -14.79 27.13 17.01
N SER A 554 -15.83 27.93 17.26
CA SER A 554 -16.09 29.16 16.52
C SER A 554 -15.12 30.30 16.86
N SER A 555 -14.41 30.22 17.98
CA SER A 555 -13.35 31.16 18.34
C SER A 555 -12.00 30.83 17.68
N LEU A 556 -11.84 29.60 17.17
CA LEU A 556 -10.58 29.10 16.61
C LEU A 556 -10.33 29.60 15.17
N SER A 557 -9.59 30.69 15.02
CA SER A 557 -9.05 31.09 13.70
C SER A 557 -7.76 31.88 13.81
N VAL A 558 -6.73 31.46 13.07
CA VAL A 558 -5.41 32.15 13.01
C VAL A 558 -5.30 33.06 11.77
N ARG A 559 -6.06 32.80 10.69
CA ARG A 559 -6.05 33.63 9.46
C ARG A 559 -7.45 33.80 8.86
N ARG A 560 -7.70 34.97 8.27
CA ARG A 560 -8.75 35.13 7.25
C ARG A 560 -8.27 34.51 5.93
N PRO A 561 -9.16 33.98 5.08
CA PRO A 561 -8.83 33.66 3.69
C PRO A 561 -8.15 34.85 3.03
N ILE A 562 -7.24 34.57 2.09
CA ILE A 562 -6.48 35.57 1.33
C ILE A 562 -7.46 36.64 0.83
N ASP A 563 -7.23 37.91 1.19
CA ASP A 563 -7.93 39.03 0.58
C ASP A 563 -7.69 38.95 -0.94
N THR A 564 -8.73 38.62 -1.68
CA THR A 564 -8.68 38.55 -3.15
C THR A 564 -8.22 39.89 -3.69
N ALA A 565 -7.19 39.86 -4.54
CA ALA A 565 -6.46 41.00 -5.06
C ALA A 565 -7.30 42.25 -5.36
N THR A 566 -6.75 43.41 -5.01
CA THR A 566 -7.23 44.78 -5.26
C THR A 566 -7.14 45.19 -6.74
N GLY A 567 -7.56 44.33 -7.65
CA GLY A 567 -7.65 44.60 -9.09
C GLY A 567 -9.04 45.07 -9.52
N ASP A 568 -9.17 45.47 -10.79
CA ASP A 568 -10.47 45.77 -11.41
C ASP A 568 -11.31 44.49 -11.55
N GLN A 569 -12.09 44.20 -10.51
CA GLN A 569 -12.97 43.04 -10.42
C GLN A 569 -14.02 43.01 -11.54
N ALA A 570 -14.44 44.16 -12.06
CA ALA A 570 -15.44 44.22 -13.12
C ALA A 570 -14.88 43.69 -14.45
N SER A 571 -13.65 44.10 -14.81
CA SER A 571 -12.96 43.60 -15.99
C SER A 571 -12.66 42.09 -15.88
N LEU A 572 -12.24 41.63 -14.71
CA LEU A 572 -12.03 40.20 -14.45
C LEU A 572 -13.32 39.39 -14.58
N GLN A 573 -14.43 39.91 -14.05
CA GLN A 573 -15.73 39.25 -14.16
C GLN A 573 -16.21 39.17 -15.62
N ALA A 574 -16.04 40.25 -16.39
CA ALA A 574 -16.41 40.25 -17.81
C ALA A 574 -15.61 39.24 -18.65
N MET A 575 -14.30 39.10 -18.37
CA MET A 575 -13.47 38.08 -19.02
C MET A 575 -13.92 36.66 -18.68
N ARG A 576 -14.28 36.42 -17.40
CA ARG A 576 -14.80 35.13 -16.95
C ARG A 576 -16.14 34.81 -17.60
N ASP A 577 -17.09 35.75 -17.64
CA ASP A 577 -18.40 35.54 -18.26
C ASP A 577 -18.26 35.17 -19.76
N LYS A 578 -17.33 35.83 -20.46
CA LYS A 578 -16.99 35.48 -21.85
C LYS A 578 -16.44 34.05 -21.95
N LEU A 579 -15.51 33.69 -21.06
CA LEU A 579 -14.90 32.36 -21.03
C LEU A 579 -15.92 31.27 -20.68
N VAL A 580 -16.88 31.52 -19.78
CA VAL A 580 -18.00 30.60 -19.50
C VAL A 580 -18.77 30.30 -20.79
N GLY A 581 -19.08 31.32 -21.59
CA GLY A 581 -19.71 31.13 -22.90
C GLY A 581 -18.89 30.24 -23.83
N GLN A 582 -17.56 30.42 -23.84
CA GLN A 582 -16.64 29.62 -24.64
C GLN A 582 -16.49 28.18 -24.13
N LEU A 583 -16.40 27.94 -22.82
CA LEU A 583 -16.28 26.60 -22.25
C LEU A 583 -17.56 25.78 -22.40
N LEU A 584 -18.71 26.44 -22.47
CA LEU A 584 -19.96 25.78 -22.76
C LEU A 584 -20.10 25.39 -24.25
N ALA A 585 -19.32 26.01 -25.15
CA ALA A 585 -19.12 25.74 -26.60
C ALA A 585 -20.20 24.90 -27.32
N VAL A 586 -21.46 25.18 -27.04
CA VAL A 586 -22.63 24.81 -27.83
C VAL A 586 -23.60 25.97 -27.65
N GLU A 587 -23.64 26.85 -28.65
CA GLU A 587 -24.63 27.93 -28.80
C GLU A 587 -26.09 27.41 -28.79
N GLU A 588 -26.31 26.09 -28.72
CA GLU A 588 -27.62 25.42 -28.69
C GLU A 588 -28.01 24.78 -27.35
N THR A 589 -27.27 24.97 -26.25
CA THR A 589 -27.83 24.57 -24.93
C THR A 589 -28.88 25.59 -24.52
N ARG A 590 -30.10 25.38 -25.01
CA ARG A 590 -31.26 26.19 -24.66
C ARG A 590 -31.41 26.23 -23.13
N ASP A 591 -31.78 27.39 -22.60
CA ASP A 591 -31.95 27.63 -21.16
C ASP A 591 -32.82 26.55 -20.48
N ASP A 592 -33.82 26.01 -21.17
CA ASP A 592 -34.68 24.92 -20.67
C ASP A 592 -33.95 23.59 -20.46
N VAL A 593 -32.91 23.29 -21.26
CA VAL A 593 -32.07 22.11 -21.08
C VAL A 593 -31.13 22.28 -19.89
N ILE A 594 -30.60 23.49 -19.72
CA ILE A 594 -29.77 23.85 -18.55
C ILE A 594 -30.58 23.69 -17.27
N ASP A 595 -31.78 24.28 -17.23
CA ASP A 595 -32.66 24.25 -16.07
C ASP A 595 -33.08 22.82 -15.72
N ALA A 596 -33.46 22.01 -16.72
CA ALA A 596 -33.80 20.61 -16.52
C ALA A 596 -32.63 19.80 -15.93
N GLN A 597 -31.40 20.04 -16.39
CA GLN A 597 -30.22 19.29 -15.94
C GLN A 597 -29.76 19.70 -14.53
N ILE A 598 -29.87 20.99 -14.17
CA ILE A 598 -29.60 21.47 -12.82
C ILE A 598 -30.66 20.91 -11.85
N LEU A 599 -31.95 21.01 -12.21
CA LEU A 599 -33.06 20.50 -11.39
C LEU A 599 -32.97 18.98 -11.16
N LYS A 600 -32.61 18.21 -12.19
CA LYS A 600 -32.40 16.76 -12.08
C LYS A 600 -31.35 16.40 -11.02
N SER A 601 -30.30 17.22 -10.90
CA SER A 601 -29.20 16.96 -9.94
C SER A 601 -29.47 17.55 -8.55
N ALA A 602 -30.41 18.51 -8.45
CA ALA A 602 -30.85 19.09 -7.19
C ALA A 602 -31.88 18.23 -6.42
N ALA A 603 -32.24 17.04 -6.95
CA ALA A 603 -33.04 16.00 -6.27
C ALA A 603 -34.29 16.50 -5.51
N GLY A 604 -35.05 17.43 -6.09
CA GLY A 604 -36.29 17.91 -5.49
C GLY A 604 -36.10 18.97 -4.39
N ASN A 605 -34.96 19.64 -4.31
CA ASN A 605 -34.80 20.80 -3.45
C ASN A 605 -35.60 22.00 -3.99
N ASP A 606 -36.77 22.26 -3.42
CA ASP A 606 -37.67 23.38 -3.78
C ASP A 606 -36.96 24.74 -3.80
N THR A 607 -35.93 24.92 -2.97
CA THR A 607 -35.16 26.17 -2.91
C THR A 607 -34.31 26.40 -4.17
N VAL A 608 -33.83 25.33 -4.82
CA VAL A 608 -33.07 25.44 -6.07
C VAL A 608 -33.99 25.79 -7.22
N SER A 609 -35.21 25.25 -7.24
CA SER A 609 -36.22 25.62 -8.23
C SER A 609 -36.60 27.10 -8.11
N GLN A 610 -36.84 27.59 -6.89
CA GLN A 610 -37.09 29.01 -6.63
C GLN A 610 -35.91 29.89 -7.04
N TYR A 611 -34.67 29.50 -6.75
CA TYR A 611 -33.49 30.25 -7.17
C TYR A 611 -33.36 30.31 -8.70
N LEU A 612 -33.52 29.18 -9.39
CA LEU A 612 -33.44 29.14 -10.86
C LEU A 612 -34.51 30.02 -11.53
N THR A 613 -35.72 30.08 -10.98
CA THR A 613 -36.77 30.99 -11.51
C THR A 613 -36.45 32.47 -11.35
N ALA A 614 -35.62 32.83 -10.36
CA ALA A 614 -35.21 34.21 -10.11
C ALA A 614 -33.84 34.56 -10.72
N ALA A 615 -33.06 33.56 -11.16
CA ALA A 615 -31.70 33.72 -11.64
C ALA A 615 -31.62 34.25 -13.08
N SER A 616 -30.63 35.08 -13.37
CA SER A 616 -30.38 35.56 -14.75
C SER A 616 -29.89 34.42 -15.66
N ALA A 617 -29.95 34.62 -16.98
CA ALA A 617 -29.38 33.65 -17.94
C ALA A 617 -27.87 33.43 -17.72
N SER A 618 -27.13 34.47 -17.32
CA SER A 618 -25.71 34.35 -16.97
C SER A 618 -25.52 33.44 -15.75
N ASP A 619 -26.34 33.64 -14.71
CA ASP A 619 -26.25 32.88 -13.46
C ASP A 619 -26.52 31.39 -13.69
N ARG A 620 -27.51 31.07 -14.53
CA ARG A 620 -27.83 29.69 -14.92
C ARG A 620 -26.68 29.02 -15.66
N ARG A 621 -25.99 29.74 -16.56
CA ARG A 621 -24.79 29.24 -17.26
C ARG A 621 -23.64 28.95 -16.30
N TRP A 622 -23.41 29.82 -15.33
CA TRP A 622 -22.40 29.58 -14.29
C TRP A 622 -22.68 28.32 -13.47
N LEU A 623 -23.93 28.12 -13.04
CA LEU A 623 -24.33 26.91 -12.32
C LEU A 623 -24.15 25.66 -13.17
N PHE A 624 -24.56 25.72 -14.44
CA PHE A 624 -24.43 24.60 -15.37
C PHE A 624 -22.97 24.23 -15.63
N LEU A 625 -22.11 25.23 -15.84
CA LEU A 625 -20.67 25.00 -15.96
C LEU A 625 -20.12 24.34 -14.69
N GLY A 626 -20.50 24.84 -13.50
CA GLY A 626 -20.06 24.27 -12.22
C GLY A 626 -20.44 22.80 -12.05
N GLN A 627 -21.68 22.45 -12.40
CA GLN A 627 -22.16 21.07 -12.42
C GLN A 627 -21.34 20.18 -13.36
N ARG A 628 -21.07 20.68 -14.58
CA ARG A 628 -20.25 19.96 -15.56
C ARG A 628 -18.81 19.79 -15.09
N MET A 629 -18.23 20.80 -14.44
CA MET A 629 -16.87 20.74 -13.93
C MET A 629 -16.73 19.74 -12.78
N LEU A 630 -17.71 19.67 -11.87
CA LEU A 630 -17.74 18.63 -10.83
C LEU A 630 -17.78 17.21 -11.42
N ALA A 631 -18.50 17.02 -12.52
CA ALA A 631 -18.52 15.74 -13.23
C ALA A 631 -17.21 15.49 -14.00
N HIS A 632 -16.69 16.50 -14.70
CA HIS A 632 -15.48 16.42 -15.51
C HIS A 632 -14.24 16.04 -14.68
N TYR A 633 -14.09 16.68 -13.51
CA TYR A 633 -13.02 16.38 -12.56
C TYR A 633 -13.28 15.13 -11.70
N GLY A 634 -14.34 14.36 -11.99
CA GLY A 634 -14.63 13.10 -11.32
C GLY A 634 -15.01 13.24 -9.84
N CYS A 635 -15.45 14.41 -9.39
CA CYS A 635 -15.75 14.66 -7.97
C CYS A 635 -16.83 13.68 -7.45
N ALA A 636 -17.78 13.28 -8.31
CA ALA A 636 -18.83 12.31 -7.97
C ALA A 636 -18.31 10.89 -7.68
N GLY A 637 -17.09 10.54 -8.10
CA GLY A 637 -16.45 9.29 -7.69
C GLY A 637 -16.14 9.29 -6.20
N CYS A 638 -15.57 10.39 -5.70
CA CYS A 638 -15.17 10.52 -4.31
C CYS A 638 -16.24 11.10 -3.40
N HIS A 639 -17.23 11.81 -3.91
CA HIS A 639 -18.26 12.50 -3.13
C HIS A 639 -19.65 11.96 -3.40
N GLN A 640 -20.48 11.87 -2.35
CA GLN A 640 -21.91 11.57 -2.47
C GLN A 640 -22.70 12.79 -2.93
#